data_AF-A0AAW1RZ24-F1
#
_entry.id   AF-A0AAW1RZ24-F1
#
_cell.length_a   1.000
_cell.length_b   1.000
_cell.length_c   1.000
_cell.angle_alpha   90.00
_cell.angle_beta   90.00
_cell.angle_gamma   90.00
#
_symmetry.space_group_name_H-M   'P 1'
#
loop_
_entity.id
_entity.type
_entity.pdbx_description
1 polymer ?
#
loop_
_entity_poly.entity_id
_entity_poly.type
_entity_poly.pdbx_seq_one_letter_code
_entity_poly.pdbx_strand_id
1 'polypeptide(L)'
;MVGDREGLWLAQHPGKRWTELFFLAYSPFWIVWALGIVVPFEIYEKCDEWGYMAIGLGASLPCFLLPPLLQPQSERQRPFWQRHWVKANVWIAIFSFIGNYFWTHYFYDLLGASYTFKSWRLNDVPITLYFMTHAYFCFYHTLSNLALRRLRHAFQTSSRLYRVSAMGLAVFLMAYTTAIMETLTIAHFPYYTFRDRQQMYTIGSLFYAIYFWFSFPMYFWMDEDKAWSIWQAIQSSLAAGMGVTILLDFWRLAIGPISGNYAGSEQLSYYTRRPAFWIMHGLNLKGSSSGSTRGSPAWRDQRPVLPGRSRLDCARARVRASANPQPGVTLLDYGAGNVRSVKNALRQLGQEWNEVQSPGDILNAQKLVFPGVGAYEQAMQSLVRQGLVDALREYIQAGRPFLGICLGLQLLFEGSEENGGVEGLGLIPGRVQRFPASLGLPVPHIGWNDLDQWKASSLLQSVGDRRAYFVHSYCATPTPANDDWVLATSHYGMDFVAAIRQGDVHATQFHPEKSGPVGLAIIDSFLNSDGSTKPEQVAAQVSSPAAPLGSLESPFKAGAPRGLAKRVIACLDVRTNDAGDLVVTKGDQYDVREKGEGQDVRNLGQPVELAGRYAADGADEVTFLNITGFRDFPLGDLPMLEVLRQTSKGVFVPLTVGGGIREFMDAGGHHYSALQVAAEYFRSGADKVSIGSDAVAAAEELRRTGQKSGRSAIEQISWHYGAQAVVVSIDPRRVWVADPSSCLHRTVRTQQPGPQGEQHCWWQCTVKGGREGRNLGAVELAQAVEELGAGEILLNCIDKDGAGNGFDLELIKEVSDAVNIPVIASSGAGKPEHFAEVFHNSRAAAALAAGIFHRREVSIDDVKLHMAEQGIPTRTG
;
A
#
# COMPACT_ATOMS: atom_id res chain seq x y z
N MET A 1 -54.17 18.20 -55.23
CA MET A 1 -54.84 18.71 -54.02
C MET A 1 -53.83 18.66 -52.89
N VAL A 2 -53.64 19.82 -52.25
CA VAL A 2 -52.67 20.07 -51.18
C VAL A 2 -52.93 19.13 -50.00
N GLY A 3 -51.97 18.27 -49.66
CA GLY A 3 -52.06 17.32 -48.55
C GLY A 3 -50.68 17.01 -48.00
N ASP A 4 -50.31 17.76 -46.97
CA ASP A 4 -49.19 17.61 -46.03
C ASP A 4 -47.74 17.56 -46.54
N ARG A 5 -47.13 18.75 -46.57
CA ARG A 5 -45.72 18.98 -46.23
C ARG A 5 -45.45 18.81 -44.72
N GLU A 6 -46.22 17.99 -44.01
CA GLU A 6 -45.97 17.64 -42.61
C GLU A 6 -45.13 16.36 -42.54
N GLY A 7 -43.96 16.31 -41.92
CA GLY A 7 -42.89 17.28 -41.87
C GLY A 7 -41.59 16.46 -41.97
N LEU A 8 -40.68 16.82 -42.89
CA LEU A 8 -39.46 16.04 -43.19
C LEU A 8 -38.55 15.78 -41.97
N TRP A 9 -38.79 16.48 -40.87
CA TRP A 9 -38.02 16.46 -39.64
C TRP A 9 -38.79 15.85 -38.46
N LEU A 10 -40.13 15.82 -38.47
CA LEU A 10 -40.95 15.42 -37.33
C LEU A 10 -41.57 14.04 -37.55
N ALA A 11 -41.80 13.30 -36.47
CA ALA A 11 -42.43 11.99 -36.54
C ALA A 11 -43.88 12.07 -37.04
N GLN A 12 -44.32 11.04 -37.77
CA GLN A 12 -45.73 10.90 -38.17
C GLN A 12 -46.62 10.48 -36.99
N HIS A 13 -46.07 9.69 -36.05
CA HIS A 13 -46.80 9.31 -34.84
C HIS A 13 -47.01 10.53 -33.93
N PRO A 14 -48.27 10.91 -33.62
CA PRO A 14 -48.58 12.18 -32.96
C PRO A 14 -47.98 12.31 -31.56
N GLY A 15 -47.97 11.23 -30.78
CA GLY A 15 -47.33 11.21 -29.46
C GLY A 15 -45.81 11.34 -29.53
N LYS A 16 -45.17 10.78 -30.57
CA LYS A 16 -43.72 10.90 -30.77
C LYS A 16 -43.35 12.32 -31.17
N ARG A 17 -44.07 12.88 -32.16
CA ARG A 17 -43.92 14.26 -32.61
C ARG A 17 -44.03 15.25 -31.45
N TRP A 18 -45.06 15.10 -30.63
CA TRP A 18 -45.25 15.97 -29.46
C TRP A 18 -44.12 15.82 -28.45
N THR A 19 -43.68 14.60 -28.14
CA THR A 19 -42.59 14.36 -27.18
C THR A 19 -41.26 14.95 -27.67
N GLU A 20 -40.92 14.74 -28.95
CA GLU A 20 -39.72 15.31 -29.58
C GLU A 20 -39.74 16.85 -29.51
N LEU A 21 -40.87 17.48 -29.85
CA LEU A 21 -41.03 18.93 -29.73
C LEU A 21 -40.93 19.41 -28.28
N PHE A 22 -41.51 18.67 -27.33
CA PHE A 22 -41.43 19.00 -25.91
C PHE A 22 -39.98 18.94 -25.40
N PHE A 23 -39.23 17.87 -25.67
CA PHE A 23 -37.82 17.78 -25.24
C PHE A 23 -36.96 18.87 -25.88
N LEU A 24 -37.16 19.19 -27.16
CA LEU A 24 -36.44 20.30 -27.79
C LEU A 24 -36.80 21.65 -27.17
N ALA A 25 -38.07 21.91 -26.89
CA ALA A 25 -38.52 23.16 -26.28
C ALA A 25 -38.04 23.31 -24.83
N TYR A 26 -37.95 22.20 -24.09
CA TYR A 26 -37.44 22.19 -22.71
C TYR A 26 -35.91 22.32 -22.65
N SER A 27 -35.19 21.86 -23.68
CA SER A 27 -33.73 21.79 -23.64
C SER A 27 -33.01 23.11 -23.33
N PRO A 28 -33.39 24.26 -23.92
CA PRO A 28 -32.81 25.55 -23.56
C PRO A 28 -32.94 25.89 -22.06
N PHE A 29 -34.01 25.46 -21.39
CA PHE A 29 -34.23 25.77 -19.98
C PHE A 29 -33.25 25.04 -19.07
N TRP A 30 -33.06 23.73 -19.24
CA TRP A 30 -32.11 22.99 -18.40
C TRP A 30 -30.66 23.32 -18.78
N ILE A 31 -30.38 23.65 -20.05
CA ILE A 31 -29.06 24.12 -20.50
C ILE A 31 -28.72 25.47 -19.85
N VAL A 32 -29.66 26.43 -19.84
CA VAL A 32 -29.46 27.72 -19.15
C VAL A 32 -29.34 27.51 -17.65
N TRP A 33 -30.14 26.63 -17.04
CA TRP A 33 -30.01 26.25 -15.64
C TRP A 33 -28.61 25.72 -15.32
N ALA A 34 -28.15 24.70 -16.03
CA ALA A 34 -26.88 24.04 -15.73
C ALA A 34 -25.66 24.87 -16.18
N LEU A 35 -25.60 25.26 -17.47
CA LEU A 35 -24.44 25.91 -18.08
C LEU A 35 -24.50 27.44 -18.07
N GLY A 36 -25.69 28.05 -17.93
CA GLY A 36 -25.87 29.51 -17.88
C GLY A 36 -25.95 30.09 -16.48
N ILE A 37 -26.33 29.29 -15.47
CA ILE A 37 -26.54 29.73 -14.09
C ILE A 37 -25.66 28.94 -13.12
N VAL A 38 -25.80 27.61 -13.05
CA VAL A 38 -25.08 26.80 -12.05
C VAL A 38 -23.56 26.86 -12.26
N VAL A 39 -23.09 26.68 -13.50
CA VAL A 39 -21.65 26.68 -13.81
C VAL A 39 -21.00 28.07 -13.71
N PRO A 40 -21.52 29.14 -14.36
CA PRO A 40 -20.83 30.44 -14.38
C PRO A 40 -20.83 31.17 -13.04
N PHE A 41 -21.82 30.91 -12.18
CA PHE A 41 -21.91 31.51 -10.84
C PHE A 41 -21.34 30.60 -9.74
N GLU A 42 -20.68 29.49 -10.12
CA GLU A 42 -20.02 28.56 -9.20
C GLU A 42 -20.97 28.06 -8.08
N ILE A 43 -22.27 27.96 -8.37
CA ILE A 43 -23.28 27.59 -7.37
C ILE A 43 -22.99 26.20 -6.81
N TYR A 44 -22.41 25.33 -7.64
CA TYR A 44 -21.98 23.99 -7.26
C TYR A 44 -20.96 23.97 -6.11
N GLU A 45 -20.13 25.01 -5.92
CA GLU A 45 -19.13 25.04 -4.82
C GLU A 45 -19.77 25.17 -3.43
N LYS A 46 -20.99 25.72 -3.39
CA LYS A 46 -21.76 25.93 -2.15
C LYS A 46 -22.71 24.77 -1.88
N CYS A 47 -22.75 23.77 -2.76
CA CYS A 47 -23.65 22.63 -2.63
C CYS A 47 -23.05 21.54 -1.75
N ASP A 48 -23.85 21.08 -0.79
CA ASP A 48 -23.68 19.79 -0.13
C ASP A 48 -24.28 18.66 -0.99
N GLU A 49 -24.34 17.44 -0.46
CA GLU A 49 -24.85 16.27 -1.18
C GLU A 49 -26.29 16.45 -1.69
N TRP A 50 -27.11 17.18 -0.93
CA TRP A 50 -28.48 17.51 -1.31
C TRP A 50 -28.55 18.64 -2.35
N GLY A 51 -27.67 19.63 -2.26
CA GLY A 51 -27.53 20.68 -3.27
C GLY A 51 -27.21 20.12 -4.65
N TYR A 52 -26.25 19.19 -4.74
CA TYR A 52 -25.95 18.49 -5.99
C TYR A 52 -27.14 17.67 -6.49
N MET A 53 -27.82 16.94 -5.61
CA MET A 53 -29.05 16.23 -5.96
C MET A 53 -30.12 17.18 -6.52
N ALA A 54 -30.29 18.36 -5.93
CA ALA A 54 -31.24 19.37 -6.39
C ALA A 54 -30.91 19.90 -7.78
N ILE A 55 -29.63 20.10 -8.11
CA ILE A 55 -29.17 20.51 -9.43
C ILE A 55 -29.58 19.48 -10.49
N GLY A 56 -29.26 18.20 -10.26
CA GLY A 56 -29.63 17.11 -11.17
C GLY A 56 -31.14 16.94 -11.34
N LEU A 57 -31.88 16.98 -10.22
CA LEU A 57 -33.34 16.89 -10.23
C LEU A 57 -33.99 18.09 -10.93
N GLY A 58 -33.44 19.30 -10.76
CA GLY A 58 -33.91 20.51 -11.45
C GLY A 58 -33.82 20.39 -12.96
N ALA A 59 -32.79 19.72 -13.48
CA ALA A 59 -32.64 19.47 -14.92
C ALA A 59 -33.58 18.37 -15.44
N SER A 60 -33.86 17.32 -14.65
CA SER A 60 -34.50 16.09 -15.13
C SER A 60 -35.97 15.91 -14.77
N LEU A 61 -36.41 16.33 -13.58
CA LEU A 61 -37.80 16.16 -13.12
C LEU A 61 -38.82 16.77 -14.08
N PRO A 62 -38.59 17.94 -14.71
CA PRO A 62 -39.56 18.49 -15.65
C PRO A 62 -39.83 17.58 -16.87
N CYS A 63 -38.90 16.70 -17.24
CA CYS A 63 -39.12 15.69 -18.29
C CYS A 63 -40.17 14.63 -17.93
N PHE A 64 -40.52 14.51 -16.64
CA PHE A 64 -41.54 13.58 -16.13
C PHE A 64 -42.80 14.30 -15.63
N LEU A 65 -42.64 15.48 -15.01
CA LEU A 65 -43.73 16.19 -14.35
C LEU A 65 -44.53 17.08 -15.30
N LEU A 66 -43.89 17.70 -16.30
CA LEU A 66 -44.58 18.59 -17.25
C LEU A 66 -45.38 17.83 -18.32
N PRO A 67 -44.93 16.68 -18.86
CA PRO A 67 -45.69 16.01 -19.91
C PRO A 67 -47.13 15.63 -19.56
N PRO A 68 -47.44 15.09 -18.36
CA PRO A 68 -48.83 14.85 -17.96
C PRO A 68 -49.72 16.11 -18.05
N LEU A 69 -49.14 17.29 -17.80
CA LEU A 69 -49.83 18.58 -17.77
C LEU A 69 -49.97 19.18 -19.18
N LEU A 70 -48.93 19.08 -20.01
CA LEU A 70 -48.83 19.78 -21.30
C LEU A 70 -49.19 18.91 -22.52
N GLN A 71 -49.34 17.60 -22.35
CA GLN A 71 -49.65 16.70 -23.46
C GLN A 71 -51.02 16.97 -24.12
N PRO A 72 -51.17 16.70 -25.43
CA PRO A 72 -52.43 16.92 -26.15
C PRO A 72 -53.53 15.98 -25.65
N GLN A 73 -54.79 16.38 -25.85
CA GLN A 73 -55.95 15.59 -25.42
C GLN A 73 -55.99 14.18 -26.05
N SER A 74 -55.48 14.03 -27.28
CA SER A 74 -55.36 12.75 -27.97
C SER A 74 -54.40 11.76 -27.28
N GLU A 75 -53.37 12.24 -26.58
CA GLU A 75 -52.48 11.40 -25.78
C GLU A 75 -53.06 11.13 -24.37
N ARG A 76 -53.82 12.08 -23.81
CA ARG A 76 -54.49 11.90 -22.50
C ARG A 76 -55.47 10.73 -22.48
N GLN A 77 -56.14 10.47 -23.60
CA GLN A 77 -57.09 9.36 -23.74
C GLN A 77 -56.41 7.98 -23.82
N ARG A 78 -55.08 7.93 -24.06
CA ARG A 78 -54.33 6.67 -24.07
C ARG A 78 -53.92 6.25 -22.66
N PRO A 79 -53.87 4.93 -22.37
CA PRO A 79 -53.30 4.42 -21.13
C PRO A 79 -51.87 4.96 -20.92
N PHE A 80 -51.53 5.25 -19.66
CA PHE A 80 -50.28 5.94 -19.30
C PHE A 80 -49.03 5.28 -19.91
N TRP A 81 -48.91 3.95 -19.81
CA TRP A 81 -47.79 3.15 -20.34
C TRP A 81 -47.73 3.05 -21.87
N GLN A 82 -48.77 3.46 -22.60
CA GLN A 82 -48.77 3.47 -24.07
C GLN A 82 -48.32 4.82 -24.66
N ARG A 83 -48.26 5.86 -23.84
CA ARG A 83 -47.86 7.21 -24.28
C ARG A 83 -46.38 7.24 -24.63
N HIS A 84 -46.04 7.93 -25.72
CA HIS A 84 -44.65 7.94 -26.22
C HIS A 84 -43.68 8.55 -25.21
N TRP A 85 -44.03 9.68 -24.58
CA TRP A 85 -43.14 10.33 -23.60
C TRP A 85 -42.83 9.44 -22.39
N VAL A 86 -43.73 8.53 -22.02
CA VAL A 86 -43.47 7.53 -20.96
C VAL A 86 -42.47 6.50 -21.46
N LYS A 87 -42.69 5.92 -22.65
CA LYS A 87 -41.76 4.97 -23.26
C LYS A 87 -40.37 5.56 -23.46
N ALA A 88 -40.30 6.81 -23.91
CA ALA A 88 -39.06 7.56 -24.10
C ALA A 88 -38.28 7.78 -22.80
N ASN A 89 -38.94 8.27 -21.76
CA ASN A 89 -38.29 8.44 -20.46
C ASN A 89 -37.88 7.09 -19.84
N VAL A 90 -38.68 6.03 -19.99
CA VAL A 90 -38.30 4.69 -19.50
C VAL A 90 -37.08 4.14 -20.24
N TRP A 91 -37.04 4.29 -21.57
CA TRP A 91 -35.90 3.87 -22.38
C TRP A 91 -34.63 4.59 -21.95
N ILE A 92 -34.69 5.92 -21.81
CA ILE A 92 -33.55 6.76 -21.40
C ILE A 92 -33.11 6.42 -19.98
N ALA A 93 -34.05 6.28 -19.03
CA ALA A 93 -33.75 5.95 -17.64
C ALA A 93 -32.99 4.62 -17.51
N ILE A 94 -33.40 3.58 -18.24
CA ILE A 94 -32.71 2.28 -18.20
C ILE A 94 -31.32 2.40 -18.83
N PHE A 95 -31.23 2.99 -20.02
CA PHE A 95 -29.96 3.11 -20.73
C PHE A 95 -28.95 4.00 -19.98
N SER A 96 -29.40 5.13 -19.42
CA SER A 96 -28.56 6.04 -18.63
C SER A 96 -28.17 5.44 -17.29
N PHE A 97 -29.01 4.61 -16.66
CA PHE A 97 -28.65 3.89 -15.43
C PHE A 97 -27.51 2.91 -15.69
N ILE A 98 -27.62 2.13 -16.77
CA ILE A 98 -26.55 1.21 -17.17
C ILE A 98 -25.27 2.00 -17.47
N GLY A 99 -25.37 3.07 -18.26
CA GLY A 99 -24.22 3.88 -18.61
C GLY A 99 -23.53 4.56 -17.44
N ASN A 100 -24.29 5.12 -16.50
CA ASN A 100 -23.74 5.79 -15.33
C ASN A 100 -23.15 4.81 -14.32
N TYR A 101 -23.80 3.70 -14.03
CA TYR A 101 -23.40 2.88 -12.88
C TYR A 101 -22.64 1.61 -13.25
N PHE A 102 -22.63 1.20 -14.52
CA PHE A 102 -21.90 0.01 -14.98
C PHE A 102 -20.73 0.38 -15.88
N TRP A 103 -20.93 1.32 -16.81
CA TRP A 103 -19.89 1.66 -17.78
C TRP A 103 -18.92 2.74 -17.29
N THR A 104 -19.30 3.61 -16.35
CA THR A 104 -18.39 4.64 -15.81
C THR A 104 -17.09 4.09 -15.24
N HIS A 105 -17.11 2.87 -14.67
CA HIS A 105 -15.88 2.19 -14.22
C HIS A 105 -14.94 1.82 -15.37
N TYR A 106 -15.46 1.56 -16.58
CA TYR A 106 -14.61 1.43 -17.77
C TYR A 106 -13.91 2.76 -18.09
N PHE A 107 -14.54 3.91 -17.87
CA PHE A 107 -13.87 5.21 -18.04
C PHE A 107 -12.82 5.44 -16.94
N TYR A 108 -13.11 5.05 -15.70
CA TYR A 108 -12.13 5.16 -14.62
C TYR A 108 -10.90 4.29 -14.87
N ASP A 109 -11.11 3.02 -15.23
CA ASP A 109 -10.03 2.05 -15.44
C ASP A 109 -9.24 2.30 -16.73
N LEU A 110 -9.93 2.72 -17.81
CA LEU A 110 -9.31 2.88 -19.13
C LEU A 110 -8.72 4.27 -19.36
N LEU A 111 -9.27 5.32 -18.71
CA LEU A 111 -8.90 6.73 -18.91
C LEU A 111 -8.41 7.43 -17.64
N GLY A 112 -8.52 6.80 -16.46
CA GLY A 112 -7.99 7.34 -15.20
C GLY A 112 -8.74 8.56 -14.67
N ALA A 113 -10.04 8.68 -14.94
CA ALA A 113 -10.89 9.76 -14.43
C ALA A 113 -11.59 9.37 -13.12
N SER A 114 -11.89 10.32 -12.23
CA SER A 114 -12.73 10.10 -11.04
C SER A 114 -13.50 11.36 -10.66
N TYR A 115 -14.68 11.22 -10.03
CA TYR A 115 -15.44 12.36 -9.50
C TYR A 115 -14.99 12.69 -8.08
N THR A 116 -14.63 13.95 -7.84
CA THR A 116 -14.10 14.41 -6.55
C THR A 116 -15.08 15.25 -5.71
N PHE A 117 -16.24 15.63 -6.25
CA PHE A 117 -17.22 16.45 -5.53
C PHE A 117 -18.14 15.63 -4.60
N LYS A 118 -18.68 16.31 -3.57
CA LYS A 118 -19.58 15.73 -2.57
C LYS A 118 -20.93 15.40 -3.20
N SER A 119 -21.35 14.14 -3.15
CA SER A 119 -22.65 13.71 -3.68
C SER A 119 -23.06 12.38 -3.08
N TRP A 120 -24.36 12.09 -3.06
CA TRP A 120 -24.85 10.74 -2.87
C TRP A 120 -24.35 9.85 -4.01
N ARG A 121 -23.79 8.68 -3.70
CA ARG A 121 -23.16 7.81 -4.71
C ARG A 121 -23.84 6.44 -4.79
N LEU A 122 -23.86 5.90 -6.00
CA LEU A 122 -24.20 4.50 -6.26
C LEU A 122 -23.04 3.91 -7.08
N ASN A 123 -22.45 2.82 -6.60
CA ASN A 123 -21.27 2.21 -7.22
C ASN A 123 -20.14 3.23 -7.47
N ASP A 124 -19.83 4.06 -6.47
CA ASP A 124 -18.86 5.17 -6.49
C ASP A 124 -19.10 6.29 -7.52
N VAL A 125 -20.23 6.26 -8.23
CA VAL A 125 -20.65 7.30 -9.18
C VAL A 125 -21.70 8.21 -8.52
N PRO A 126 -21.52 9.55 -8.53
CA PRO A 126 -22.50 10.51 -8.05
C PRO A 126 -23.88 10.32 -8.70
N ILE A 127 -24.92 10.17 -7.89
CA ILE A 127 -26.30 9.96 -8.35
C ILE A 127 -26.82 11.18 -9.12
N THR A 128 -26.33 12.38 -8.82
CA THR A 128 -26.66 13.58 -9.59
C THR A 128 -26.35 13.45 -11.07
N LEU A 129 -25.34 12.66 -11.45
CA LEU A 129 -24.95 12.48 -12.84
C LEU A 129 -26.00 11.70 -13.61
N TYR A 130 -26.60 10.68 -13.00
CA TYR A 130 -27.70 9.95 -13.61
C TYR A 130 -28.87 10.89 -13.98
N PHE A 131 -29.23 11.80 -13.08
CA PHE A 131 -30.27 12.79 -13.33
C PHE A 131 -29.86 13.79 -14.41
N MET A 132 -28.64 14.31 -14.35
CA MET A 132 -28.13 15.19 -15.40
C MET A 132 -28.12 14.48 -16.77
N THR A 133 -27.53 13.27 -16.86
CA THR A 133 -27.48 12.43 -18.07
C THR A 133 -28.87 12.22 -18.65
N HIS A 134 -29.90 12.06 -17.82
CA HIS A 134 -31.28 11.90 -18.28
C HIS A 134 -31.75 13.10 -19.12
N ALA A 135 -31.48 14.33 -18.67
CA ALA A 135 -31.82 15.55 -19.41
C ALA A 135 -31.00 15.67 -20.72
N TYR A 136 -29.69 15.40 -20.66
CA TYR A 136 -28.82 15.35 -21.84
C TYR A 136 -29.32 14.35 -22.88
N PHE A 137 -29.68 13.14 -22.44
CA PHE A 137 -30.10 12.07 -23.34
C PHE A 137 -31.47 12.35 -23.97
N CYS A 138 -32.40 13.01 -23.26
CA CYS A 138 -33.63 13.51 -23.88
C CYS A 138 -33.33 14.45 -25.07
N PHE A 139 -32.36 15.37 -24.89
CA PHE A 139 -31.97 16.30 -25.94
C PHE A 139 -31.25 15.61 -27.12
N TYR A 140 -30.18 14.87 -26.86
CA TYR A 140 -29.35 14.27 -27.90
C TYR A 140 -30.09 13.24 -28.75
N HIS A 141 -30.87 12.36 -28.11
CA HIS A 141 -31.62 11.35 -28.85
C HIS A 141 -32.70 11.99 -29.72
N THR A 142 -33.39 13.02 -29.23
CA THR A 142 -34.36 13.74 -30.05
C THR A 142 -33.69 14.47 -31.20
N LEU A 143 -32.57 15.17 -30.97
CA LEU A 143 -31.83 15.84 -32.03
C LEU A 143 -31.34 14.82 -33.10
N SER A 144 -30.86 13.66 -32.66
CA SER A 144 -30.46 12.56 -33.54
C SER A 144 -31.64 12.02 -34.37
N ASN A 145 -32.84 11.91 -33.79
CA ASN A 145 -34.02 11.44 -34.50
C ASN A 145 -34.37 12.34 -35.68
N LEU A 146 -34.34 13.66 -35.46
CA LEU A 146 -34.61 14.66 -36.50
C LEU A 146 -33.62 14.51 -37.66
N ALA A 147 -32.33 14.37 -37.35
CA ALA A 147 -31.28 14.20 -38.35
C ALA A 147 -31.40 12.86 -39.11
N LEU A 148 -31.59 11.74 -38.40
CA LEU A 148 -31.76 10.41 -39.00
C LEU A 148 -32.98 10.35 -39.90
N ARG A 149 -34.09 10.96 -39.48
CA ARG A 149 -35.32 11.05 -40.29
C ARG A 149 -35.09 11.82 -41.58
N ARG A 150 -34.41 12.98 -41.50
CA ARG A 150 -34.10 13.81 -42.66
C ARG A 150 -33.20 13.07 -43.67
N LEU A 151 -32.21 12.35 -43.17
CA LEU A 151 -31.29 11.55 -43.99
C LEU A 151 -31.99 10.34 -44.62
N ARG A 152 -32.86 9.65 -43.87
CA ARG A 152 -33.67 8.54 -44.39
C ARG A 152 -34.53 8.98 -45.57
N HIS A 153 -35.14 10.16 -45.50
CA HIS A 153 -35.89 10.74 -46.62
C HIS A 153 -34.98 11.17 -47.77
N ALA A 154 -33.84 11.81 -47.49
CA ALA A 154 -32.91 12.26 -48.53
C ALA A 154 -32.36 11.10 -49.39
N PHE A 155 -32.15 9.93 -48.79
CA PHE A 155 -31.61 8.74 -49.46
C PHE A 155 -32.66 7.65 -49.71
N GLN A 156 -33.96 7.99 -49.70
CA GLN A 156 -35.03 7.00 -49.87
C GLN A 156 -34.99 6.33 -51.25
N THR A 157 -34.55 7.05 -52.29
CA THR A 157 -34.44 6.60 -53.68
C THR A 157 -33.10 5.96 -54.03
N SER A 158 -32.14 5.97 -53.09
CA SER A 158 -30.80 5.39 -53.30
C SER A 158 -30.79 3.87 -53.09
N SER A 159 -29.75 3.19 -53.58
CA SER A 159 -29.56 1.76 -53.35
C SER A 159 -29.46 1.42 -51.86
N ARG A 160 -29.89 0.21 -51.48
CA ARG A 160 -29.90 -0.23 -50.07
C ARG A 160 -28.53 -0.08 -49.41
N LEU A 161 -27.46 -0.44 -50.12
CA LEU A 161 -26.09 -0.35 -49.61
C LEU A 161 -25.69 1.10 -49.34
N TYR A 162 -25.99 2.01 -50.28
CA TYR A 162 -25.67 3.44 -50.12
C TYR A 162 -26.45 4.07 -48.98
N ARG A 163 -27.75 3.76 -48.85
CA ARG A 163 -28.59 4.25 -47.75
C ARG A 163 -28.09 3.79 -46.38
N VAL A 164 -27.76 2.49 -46.24
CA VAL A 164 -27.23 1.94 -44.98
C VAL A 164 -25.87 2.57 -44.65
N SER A 165 -24.99 2.73 -45.64
CA SER A 165 -23.67 3.33 -45.45
C SER A 165 -23.75 4.80 -45.05
N ALA A 166 -24.62 5.58 -45.72
CA ALA A 166 -24.84 6.99 -45.41
C ALA A 166 -25.45 7.18 -44.02
N MET A 167 -26.40 6.31 -43.63
CA MET A 167 -26.96 6.32 -42.27
C MET A 167 -25.90 5.93 -41.22
N GLY A 168 -25.09 4.91 -41.48
CA GLY A 168 -24.01 4.48 -40.59
C GLY A 168 -22.96 5.57 -40.37
N LEU A 169 -22.52 6.23 -41.44
CA LEU A 169 -21.59 7.36 -41.36
C LEU A 169 -22.18 8.54 -40.58
N ALA A 170 -23.44 8.87 -40.81
CA ALA A 170 -24.10 9.94 -40.08
C ALA A 170 -24.22 9.63 -38.57
N VAL A 171 -24.60 8.41 -38.21
CA VAL A 171 -24.63 7.98 -36.80
C VAL A 171 -23.25 8.11 -36.17
N PHE A 172 -22.20 7.65 -36.85
CA PHE A 172 -20.82 7.78 -36.37
C PHE A 172 -20.41 9.24 -36.14
N LEU A 173 -20.65 10.12 -37.11
CA LEU A 173 -20.30 11.54 -36.99
C LEU A 173 -21.06 12.25 -35.87
N MET A 174 -22.37 11.98 -35.73
CA MET A 174 -23.17 12.55 -34.64
C MET A 174 -22.74 12.01 -33.27
N ALA A 175 -22.50 10.70 -33.16
CA ALA A 175 -22.03 10.06 -31.94
C ALA A 175 -20.69 10.64 -31.48
N TYR A 176 -19.73 10.77 -32.41
CA TYR A 176 -18.42 11.32 -32.13
C TYR A 176 -18.48 12.81 -31.75
N THR A 177 -19.29 13.61 -32.46
CA THR A 177 -19.47 15.03 -32.14
C THR A 177 -20.08 15.21 -30.75
N THR A 178 -21.10 14.41 -30.40
CA THR A 178 -21.74 14.42 -29.07
C THR A 178 -20.73 14.06 -27.99
N ALA A 179 -19.96 12.99 -28.22
CA ALA A 179 -18.92 12.53 -27.29
C ALA A 179 -17.80 13.55 -27.06
N ILE A 180 -17.35 14.25 -28.10
CA ILE A 180 -16.37 15.34 -27.96
C ILE A 180 -16.94 16.48 -27.12
N MET A 181 -18.18 16.91 -27.39
CA MET A 181 -18.79 18.02 -26.65
C MET A 181 -18.95 17.70 -25.16
N GLU A 182 -19.33 16.47 -24.83
CA GLU A 182 -19.35 15.96 -23.47
C GLU A 182 -17.96 15.93 -22.84
N THR A 183 -16.98 15.38 -23.57
CA THR A 183 -15.60 15.31 -23.11
C THR A 183 -15.01 16.71 -22.85
N LEU A 184 -15.31 17.68 -23.71
CA LEU A 184 -14.91 19.08 -23.52
C LEU A 184 -15.56 19.70 -22.30
N THR A 185 -16.86 19.46 -22.09
CA THR A 185 -17.60 19.98 -20.93
C THR A 185 -17.06 19.40 -19.63
N ILE A 186 -16.81 18.09 -19.61
CA ILE A 186 -16.21 17.34 -18.50
C ILE A 186 -14.77 17.80 -18.23
N ALA A 187 -13.96 18.00 -19.27
CA ALA A 187 -12.55 18.34 -19.14
C ALA A 187 -12.27 19.75 -18.61
N HIS A 188 -13.23 20.67 -18.77
CA HIS A 188 -13.14 22.02 -18.22
C HIS A 188 -13.76 22.15 -16.83
N PHE A 189 -14.30 21.06 -16.26
CA PHE A 189 -14.84 21.07 -14.91
C PHE A 189 -13.71 20.78 -13.89
N PRO A 190 -13.46 21.68 -12.90
CA PRO A 190 -12.28 21.62 -12.03
C PRO A 190 -12.23 20.39 -11.10
N TYR A 191 -13.32 19.63 -10.97
CA TYR A 191 -13.45 18.44 -10.14
C TYR A 191 -13.25 17.12 -10.90
N TYR A 192 -12.78 17.18 -12.15
CA TYR A 192 -12.34 16.02 -12.92
C TYR A 192 -10.82 15.96 -13.02
N THR A 193 -10.24 14.85 -12.58
CA THR A 193 -8.81 14.56 -12.74
C THR A 193 -8.60 13.75 -14.04
N PHE A 194 -7.65 14.15 -14.88
CA PHE A 194 -7.25 13.38 -16.07
C PHE A 194 -5.76 13.08 -15.99
N ARG A 195 -5.38 11.81 -16.21
CA ARG A 195 -3.96 11.40 -16.29
C ARG A 195 -3.26 11.94 -17.54
N ASP A 196 -3.96 11.97 -18.67
CA ASP A 196 -3.52 12.58 -19.94
C ASP A 196 -4.72 13.24 -20.63
N ARG A 197 -4.79 14.57 -20.59
CA ARG A 197 -5.89 15.35 -21.18
C ARG A 197 -5.96 15.19 -22.71
N GLN A 198 -4.83 15.02 -23.39
CA GLN A 198 -4.78 14.91 -24.84
C GLN A 198 -5.31 13.56 -25.32
N GLN A 199 -5.01 12.48 -24.59
CA GLN A 199 -5.59 11.15 -24.85
C GLN A 199 -7.08 11.09 -24.53
N MET A 200 -7.53 11.78 -23.49
CA MET A 200 -8.97 11.92 -23.20
C MET A 200 -9.71 12.56 -24.38
N TYR A 201 -9.17 13.67 -24.93
CA TYR A 201 -9.82 14.35 -26.06
C TYR A 201 -9.86 13.52 -27.35
N THR A 202 -8.85 12.71 -27.60
CA THR A 202 -8.71 11.96 -28.86
C THR A 202 -9.31 10.55 -28.77
N ILE A 203 -8.82 9.73 -27.84
CA ILE A 203 -9.22 8.32 -27.69
C ILE A 203 -10.42 8.20 -26.74
N GLY A 204 -10.46 9.01 -25.66
CA GLY A 204 -11.60 9.05 -24.74
C GLY A 204 -12.91 9.45 -25.43
N SER A 205 -12.88 10.46 -26.31
CA SER A 205 -14.04 10.84 -27.13
C SER A 205 -14.49 9.73 -28.10
N LEU A 206 -13.56 8.99 -28.70
CA LEU A 206 -13.88 7.86 -29.58
C LEU A 206 -14.53 6.71 -28.79
N PHE A 207 -14.05 6.46 -27.56
CA PHE A 207 -14.60 5.47 -26.65
C PHE A 207 -15.98 5.87 -26.13
N TYR A 208 -16.18 7.14 -25.77
CA TYR A 208 -17.48 7.68 -25.35
C TYR A 208 -18.51 7.68 -26.50
N ALA A 209 -18.06 7.80 -27.75
CA ALA A 209 -18.93 7.72 -28.94
C ALA A 209 -19.61 6.34 -29.10
N ILE A 210 -19.07 5.27 -28.50
CA ILE A 210 -19.66 3.92 -28.54
C ILE A 210 -21.08 3.92 -27.96
N TYR A 211 -21.34 4.74 -26.93
CA TYR A 211 -22.67 4.86 -26.30
C TYR A 211 -23.71 5.22 -27.35
N PHE A 212 -23.41 6.25 -28.12
CA PHE A 212 -24.33 6.86 -29.06
C PHE A 212 -24.46 6.10 -30.37
N TRP A 213 -23.45 5.28 -30.71
CA TRP A 213 -23.49 4.46 -31.92
C TRP A 213 -24.65 3.46 -31.90
N PHE A 214 -24.93 2.83 -30.75
CA PHE A 214 -26.09 1.95 -30.60
C PHE A 214 -27.35 2.69 -30.16
N SER A 215 -27.22 3.68 -29.29
CA SER A 215 -28.37 4.33 -28.66
C SER A 215 -29.21 5.12 -29.66
N PHE A 216 -28.58 5.90 -30.55
CA PHE A 216 -29.28 6.72 -31.55
C PHE A 216 -30.17 5.91 -32.49
N PRO A 217 -29.68 4.88 -33.22
CA PRO A 217 -30.53 4.12 -34.12
C PRO A 217 -31.61 3.32 -33.36
N MET A 218 -31.31 2.79 -32.18
CA MET A 218 -32.27 1.98 -31.40
C MET A 218 -33.41 2.83 -30.86
N TYR A 219 -33.10 3.99 -30.28
CA TYR A 219 -34.10 4.94 -29.81
C TYR A 219 -34.93 5.52 -30.97
N PHE A 220 -34.30 5.77 -32.12
CA PHE A 220 -34.96 6.30 -33.31
C PHE A 220 -36.14 5.43 -33.76
N TRP A 221 -36.05 4.11 -33.67
CA TRP A 221 -37.11 3.22 -34.16
C TRP A 221 -38.37 3.16 -33.29
N MET A 222 -38.30 3.63 -32.04
CA MET A 222 -39.43 3.62 -31.12
C MET A 222 -40.57 4.48 -31.63
N ASP A 223 -41.73 3.87 -31.89
CA ASP A 223 -42.92 4.53 -32.48
C ASP A 223 -42.67 5.31 -33.78
N GLU A 224 -41.64 4.96 -34.54
CA GLU A 224 -41.35 5.62 -35.83
C GLU A 224 -42.28 5.09 -36.92
N ASP A 225 -42.09 3.83 -37.32
CA ASP A 225 -42.90 3.15 -38.34
C ASP A 225 -43.99 2.27 -37.71
N LYS A 226 -43.75 1.75 -36.50
CA LYS A 226 -44.65 0.85 -35.77
C LYS A 226 -44.71 1.27 -34.31
N ALA A 227 -45.91 1.27 -33.74
CA ALA A 227 -46.11 1.54 -32.33
C ALA A 227 -45.50 0.41 -31.47
N TRP A 228 -44.67 0.79 -30.52
CA TRP A 228 -44.02 -0.11 -29.57
C TRP A 228 -44.87 -0.25 -28.30
N SER A 229 -44.83 -1.44 -27.70
CA SER A 229 -45.23 -1.61 -26.30
C SER A 229 -44.15 -1.07 -25.37
N ILE A 230 -44.51 -0.81 -24.10
CA ILE A 230 -43.54 -0.42 -23.06
C ILE A 230 -42.46 -1.50 -22.88
N TRP A 231 -42.81 -2.78 -23.07
CA TRP A 231 -41.85 -3.88 -22.96
C TRP A 231 -40.85 -3.89 -24.11
N GLN A 232 -41.27 -3.56 -25.33
CA GLN A 232 -40.34 -3.38 -26.45
C GLN A 232 -39.37 -2.22 -26.21
N ALA A 233 -39.83 -1.13 -25.59
CA ALA A 233 -38.95 -0.03 -25.19
C ALA A 233 -37.92 -0.49 -24.15
N ILE A 234 -38.34 -1.21 -23.11
CA ILE A 234 -37.43 -1.76 -22.10
C ILE A 234 -36.42 -2.73 -22.73
N GLN A 235 -36.88 -3.72 -23.50
CA GLN A 235 -36.02 -4.68 -24.17
C GLN A 235 -35.02 -4.00 -25.12
N SER A 236 -35.45 -2.99 -25.86
CA SER A 236 -34.58 -2.20 -26.72
C SER A 236 -33.50 -1.46 -25.92
N SER A 237 -33.84 -0.81 -24.81
CA SER A 237 -32.86 -0.12 -23.97
C SER A 237 -31.81 -1.08 -23.37
N LEU A 238 -32.24 -2.27 -22.93
CA LEU A 238 -31.35 -3.33 -22.44
C LEU A 238 -30.47 -3.90 -23.56
N ALA A 239 -31.03 -4.12 -24.75
CA ALA A 239 -30.29 -4.62 -25.91
C ALA A 239 -29.26 -3.60 -26.41
N ALA A 240 -29.61 -2.30 -26.42
CA ALA A 240 -28.66 -1.22 -26.70
C ALA A 240 -27.53 -1.22 -25.67
N GLY A 241 -27.87 -1.37 -24.39
CA GLY A 241 -26.88 -1.48 -23.33
C GLY A 241 -25.96 -2.70 -23.46
N MET A 242 -26.51 -3.86 -23.83
CA MET A 242 -25.71 -5.06 -24.10
C MET A 242 -24.77 -4.84 -25.30
N GLY A 243 -25.26 -4.22 -26.38
CA GLY A 243 -24.44 -3.90 -27.56
C GLY A 243 -23.25 -2.99 -27.23
N VAL A 244 -23.49 -1.94 -26.44
CA VAL A 244 -22.43 -1.07 -25.91
C VAL A 244 -21.45 -1.88 -25.07
N THR A 245 -21.94 -2.67 -24.11
CA THR A 245 -21.11 -3.49 -23.22
C THR A 245 -20.19 -4.44 -23.99
N ILE A 246 -20.70 -5.10 -25.04
CA ILE A 246 -19.92 -5.99 -25.90
C ILE A 246 -18.80 -5.23 -26.62
N LEU A 247 -19.06 -4.02 -27.13
CA LEU A 247 -18.02 -3.22 -27.77
C LEU A 247 -17.00 -2.67 -26.78
N LEU A 248 -17.43 -2.27 -25.57
CA LEU A 248 -16.52 -1.86 -24.50
C LEU A 248 -15.61 -3.03 -24.08
N ASP A 249 -16.16 -4.24 -23.95
CA ASP A 249 -15.38 -5.46 -23.68
C ASP A 249 -14.45 -5.83 -24.85
N PHE A 250 -14.89 -5.68 -26.10
CA PHE A 250 -14.02 -5.89 -27.27
C PHE A 250 -12.85 -4.91 -27.27
N TRP A 251 -13.12 -3.61 -27.05
CA TRP A 251 -12.08 -2.60 -26.95
C TRP A 251 -11.08 -2.94 -25.84
N ARG A 252 -11.59 -3.29 -24.66
CA ARG A 252 -10.78 -3.72 -23.52
C ARG A 252 -9.88 -4.92 -23.84
N LEU A 253 -10.40 -5.91 -24.56
CA LEU A 253 -9.66 -7.14 -24.92
C LEU A 253 -8.69 -6.93 -26.10
N ALA A 254 -9.06 -6.12 -27.08
CA ALA A 254 -8.31 -5.95 -28.33
C ALA A 254 -7.25 -4.84 -28.26
N ILE A 255 -7.54 -3.76 -27.51
CA ILE A 255 -6.70 -2.55 -27.46
C ILE A 255 -6.06 -2.39 -26.08
N GLY A 256 -6.76 -2.76 -24.99
CA GLY A 256 -6.27 -2.61 -23.63
C GLY A 256 -6.41 -1.18 -23.07
N PRO A 257 -5.98 -0.94 -21.81
CA PRO A 257 -6.00 0.40 -21.22
C PRO A 257 -5.07 1.35 -21.97
N ILE A 258 -5.51 2.60 -22.15
CA ILE A 258 -4.80 3.60 -22.97
C ILE A 258 -3.58 4.16 -22.21
N SER A 259 -3.57 4.05 -20.87
CA SER A 259 -2.36 4.19 -20.06
C SER A 259 -1.39 3.04 -20.39
N GLY A 260 -0.53 3.27 -21.38
CA GLY A 260 0.33 2.25 -22.00
C GLY A 260 1.15 1.43 -21.01
N ASN A 261 1.57 0.24 -21.47
CA ASN A 261 2.55 -0.68 -20.88
C ASN A 261 3.40 -0.12 -19.72
N TYR A 262 2.85 -0.10 -18.51
CA TYR A 262 3.60 0.00 -17.27
C TYR A 262 3.60 -1.39 -16.61
N ALA A 263 4.81 -1.89 -16.33
CA ALA A 263 5.06 -3.10 -15.56
C ALA A 263 4.65 -2.86 -14.10
N GLY A 264 3.34 -2.91 -13.83
CA GLY A 264 2.75 -2.75 -12.50
C GLY A 264 1.27 -3.13 -12.41
N SER A 265 0.68 -3.64 -13.49
CA SER A 265 -0.76 -3.83 -13.64
C SER A 265 -1.29 -5.21 -13.18
N GLU A 266 -0.81 -5.75 -12.06
CA GLU A 266 -1.43 -6.95 -11.46
C GLU A 266 -2.72 -6.64 -10.67
N GLN A 267 -2.94 -5.39 -10.23
CA GLN A 267 -4.27 -5.00 -9.71
C GLN A 267 -5.35 -4.97 -10.80
N LEU A 268 -4.99 -4.68 -12.05
CA LEU A 268 -5.94 -4.77 -13.16
C LEU A 268 -6.31 -6.22 -13.50
N SER A 269 -5.51 -7.23 -13.12
CA SER A 269 -5.78 -8.64 -13.43
C SER A 269 -7.07 -9.18 -12.77
N TYR A 270 -7.54 -8.58 -11.68
CA TYR A 270 -8.73 -9.05 -10.96
C TYR A 270 -10.02 -8.70 -11.72
N TYR A 271 -10.06 -7.51 -12.35
CA TYR A 271 -11.19 -7.09 -13.19
C TYR A 271 -11.01 -7.47 -14.66
N THR A 272 -9.77 -7.56 -15.20
CA THR A 272 -9.49 -7.78 -16.64
C THR A 272 -9.66 -9.21 -17.13
N ARG A 273 -9.83 -10.20 -16.24
CA ARG A 273 -9.93 -11.62 -16.61
C ARG A 273 -11.33 -12.24 -16.49
N ARG A 274 -12.38 -11.47 -16.17
CA ARG A 274 -13.77 -11.97 -16.15
C ARG A 274 -14.67 -11.22 -17.14
N PRO A 275 -15.58 -11.91 -17.84
CA PRO A 275 -16.56 -11.27 -18.71
C PRO A 275 -17.49 -10.35 -17.91
N ALA A 276 -17.94 -9.24 -18.51
CA ALA A 276 -18.78 -8.21 -17.86
C ALA A 276 -19.98 -8.75 -17.07
N PHE A 277 -20.47 -9.94 -17.42
CA PHE A 277 -21.57 -10.63 -16.75
C PHE A 277 -21.32 -10.92 -15.25
N TRP A 278 -20.07 -11.01 -14.81
CA TRP A 278 -19.71 -11.34 -13.41
C TRP A 278 -19.52 -10.11 -12.50
N ILE A 279 -19.50 -8.89 -13.06
CA ILE A 279 -19.42 -7.63 -12.28
C ILE A 279 -20.81 -7.27 -11.69
N MET A 280 -21.90 -7.91 -12.13
CA MET A 280 -23.27 -7.60 -11.69
C MET A 280 -23.66 -8.05 -10.26
N HIS A 281 -22.77 -8.67 -9.48
CA HIS A 281 -23.09 -9.21 -8.14
C HIS A 281 -22.90 -8.21 -6.98
N GLY A 282 -22.61 -6.94 -7.24
CA GLY A 282 -22.25 -5.95 -6.21
C GLY A 282 -23.10 -4.67 -6.20
N LEU A 283 -24.44 -4.76 -6.27
CA LEU A 283 -25.29 -3.58 -6.06
C LEU A 283 -25.45 -3.31 -4.55
N ASN A 284 -24.55 -2.50 -3.99
CA ASN A 284 -24.61 -2.07 -2.60
C ASN A 284 -25.25 -0.68 -2.50
N LEU A 285 -26.54 -0.62 -2.10
CA LEU A 285 -27.24 0.62 -1.78
C LEU A 285 -26.99 0.94 -0.30
N LYS A 286 -26.02 1.80 0.03
CA LYS A 286 -25.89 2.36 1.38
C LYS A 286 -26.75 3.62 1.50
N GLY A 287 -27.95 3.47 2.08
CA GLY A 287 -28.77 4.58 2.58
C GLY A 287 -28.72 4.61 4.10
N SER A 288 -28.44 5.79 4.67
CA SER A 288 -28.49 6.04 6.11
C SER A 288 -29.93 5.95 6.63
N SER A 289 -30.22 5.00 7.53
CA SER A 289 -31.23 5.20 8.59
C SER A 289 -31.10 4.16 9.71
N SER A 290 -31.39 4.63 10.91
CA SER A 290 -31.34 4.00 12.22
C SER A 290 -32.32 2.84 12.44
N GLY A 291 -31.89 1.84 13.23
CA GLY A 291 -32.77 1.18 14.21
C GLY A 291 -33.01 -0.33 14.09
N SER A 292 -32.61 -1.03 15.15
CA SER A 292 -33.24 -2.24 15.73
C SER A 292 -32.93 -3.65 15.15
N THR A 293 -32.53 -4.49 16.10
CA THR A 293 -32.27 -5.93 16.14
C THR A 293 -33.34 -6.86 15.54
N ARG A 294 -32.93 -7.95 14.87
CA ARG A 294 -33.34 -9.37 15.08
C ARG A 294 -32.63 -10.30 14.09
N GLY A 295 -32.31 -11.52 14.53
CA GLY A 295 -31.31 -12.40 13.90
C GLY A 295 -31.78 -13.49 12.93
N SER A 296 -30.74 -14.10 12.31
CA SER A 296 -30.61 -15.45 11.69
C SER A 296 -31.50 -15.81 10.48
N PRO A 297 -31.16 -16.80 9.61
CA PRO A 297 -30.08 -17.80 9.68
C PRO A 297 -29.26 -18.06 8.39
N ALA A 298 -28.25 -18.92 8.53
CA ALA A 298 -27.34 -19.46 7.52
C ALA A 298 -28.03 -20.27 6.39
N TRP A 299 -27.46 -20.20 5.17
CA TRP A 299 -27.80 -21.08 4.05
C TRP A 299 -26.57 -21.86 3.55
N ARG A 300 -26.76 -23.18 3.45
CA ARG A 300 -25.82 -24.17 2.90
C ARG A 300 -25.82 -24.10 1.37
N ASP A 301 -24.63 -24.02 0.76
CA ASP A 301 -24.45 -24.23 -0.68
C ASP A 301 -24.33 -25.72 -1.01
N GLN A 302 -25.32 -26.25 -1.72
CA GLN A 302 -25.25 -27.54 -2.42
C GLN A 302 -24.87 -27.29 -3.89
N ARG A 303 -23.74 -27.83 -4.34
CA ARG A 303 -23.35 -27.85 -5.76
C ARG A 303 -24.07 -28.99 -6.49
N PRO A 304 -24.54 -28.80 -7.74
CA PRO A 304 -24.89 -29.90 -8.61
C PRO A 304 -23.71 -30.31 -9.52
N VAL A 305 -23.46 -31.60 -9.58
CA VAL A 305 -22.59 -32.31 -10.54
C VAL A 305 -23.42 -32.68 -11.77
N LEU A 306 -22.94 -32.40 -12.99
CA LEU A 306 -23.39 -33.10 -14.21
C LEU A 306 -22.26 -33.24 -15.26
N PRO A 307 -22.33 -34.25 -16.16
CA PRO A 307 -21.18 -35.01 -16.68
C PRO A 307 -20.83 -34.72 -18.14
N GLY A 308 -19.65 -35.21 -18.56
CA GLY A 308 -18.95 -34.81 -19.79
C GLY A 308 -19.34 -35.48 -21.11
N ARG A 309 -18.64 -35.05 -22.16
CA ARG A 309 -18.38 -35.64 -23.50
C ARG A 309 -17.34 -34.73 -24.20
N SER A 310 -16.09 -35.16 -24.40
CA SER A 310 -15.50 -35.96 -25.50
C SER A 310 -14.96 -35.13 -26.69
N ARG A 311 -13.61 -35.03 -26.71
CA ARG A 311 -12.61 -34.90 -27.79
C ARG A 311 -13.02 -34.48 -29.22
N LEU A 312 -12.25 -33.56 -29.79
CA LEU A 312 -11.56 -33.69 -31.09
C LEU A 312 -10.38 -32.69 -31.20
N ASP A 313 -9.28 -33.18 -31.78
CA ASP A 313 -7.92 -32.63 -31.86
C ASP A 313 -7.74 -31.48 -32.86
N CYS A 314 -6.73 -30.59 -32.66
CA CYS A 314 -5.51 -30.57 -33.49
C CYS A 314 -4.44 -29.52 -33.08
N ALA A 315 -3.25 -30.06 -32.77
CA ALA A 315 -1.90 -29.62 -33.18
C ALA A 315 -1.21 -28.32 -32.67
N ARG A 316 -0.37 -28.53 -31.64
CA ARG A 316 1.08 -28.22 -31.53
C ARG A 316 1.60 -26.76 -31.55
N ALA A 317 2.05 -26.31 -30.38
CA ALA A 317 3.38 -25.72 -30.19
C ALA A 317 3.96 -26.25 -28.85
N ARG A 318 5.11 -26.94 -28.91
CA ARG A 318 5.76 -27.59 -27.76
C ARG A 318 6.53 -26.56 -26.93
N VAL A 319 6.03 -26.21 -25.75
CA VAL A 319 6.86 -25.75 -24.62
C VAL A 319 7.03 -26.95 -23.71
N ARG A 320 8.28 -27.27 -23.35
CA ARG A 320 8.61 -28.34 -22.40
C ARG A 320 7.99 -28.00 -21.04
N ALA A 321 6.85 -28.61 -20.73
CA ALA A 321 6.32 -28.67 -19.38
C ALA A 321 7.24 -29.60 -18.57
N SER A 322 7.96 -29.02 -17.61
CA SER A 322 8.55 -29.75 -16.49
C SER A 322 7.42 -30.41 -15.70
N ALA A 323 7.47 -31.73 -15.57
CA ALA A 323 6.50 -32.54 -14.86
C ALA A 323 6.92 -32.73 -13.39
N ASN A 324 6.25 -31.99 -12.49
CA ASN A 324 5.77 -32.39 -11.15
C ASN A 324 5.36 -31.10 -10.41
N PRO A 325 4.15 -31.00 -9.80
CA PRO A 325 3.96 -30.04 -8.72
C PRO A 325 4.87 -30.48 -7.58
N GLN A 326 5.93 -29.71 -7.32
CA GLN A 326 6.79 -29.93 -6.16
C GLN A 326 5.92 -29.85 -4.89
N PRO A 327 6.23 -30.65 -3.86
CA PRO A 327 5.45 -30.63 -2.63
C PRO A 327 5.56 -29.28 -1.92
N GLY A 328 4.40 -28.64 -1.70
CA GLY A 328 4.32 -27.26 -1.24
C GLY A 328 4.92 -27.00 0.15
N VAL A 329 5.44 -25.78 0.33
CA VAL A 329 5.91 -25.25 1.61
C VAL A 329 4.71 -25.04 2.53
N THR A 330 4.86 -25.32 3.82
CA THR A 330 3.86 -24.97 4.84
C THR A 330 4.41 -23.82 5.68
N LEU A 331 3.64 -22.74 5.80
CA LEU A 331 4.05 -21.52 6.51
C LEU A 331 3.20 -21.33 7.76
N LEU A 332 3.86 -21.25 8.92
CA LEU A 332 3.19 -20.98 10.19
C LEU A 332 3.12 -19.47 10.45
N ASP A 333 1.94 -18.88 10.32
CA ASP A 333 1.66 -17.49 10.72
C ASP A 333 0.83 -17.49 12.00
N TYR A 334 1.47 -17.22 13.13
CA TYR A 334 0.82 -17.23 14.45
C TYR A 334 0.13 -15.89 14.79
N GLY A 335 0.11 -14.93 13.87
CA GLY A 335 -0.65 -13.68 13.98
C GLY A 335 0.11 -12.43 14.42
N ALA A 336 1.45 -12.47 14.58
CA ALA A 336 2.23 -11.29 14.99
C ALA A 336 3.38 -10.93 14.03
N GLY A 337 3.61 -9.63 13.84
CA GLY A 337 4.73 -9.05 13.11
C GLY A 337 4.63 -9.14 11.58
N ASN A 338 5.75 -8.94 10.90
CA ASN A 338 5.84 -8.88 9.44
C ASN A 338 6.11 -10.24 8.79
N VAL A 339 5.09 -11.10 8.71
CA VAL A 339 5.20 -12.39 7.99
C VAL A 339 5.21 -12.18 6.46
N ARG A 340 4.82 -10.99 6.00
CA ARG A 340 4.74 -10.65 4.57
C ARG A 340 6.10 -10.74 3.88
N SER A 341 7.19 -10.36 4.55
CA SER A 341 8.54 -10.44 3.98
C SER A 341 8.94 -11.88 3.64
N VAL A 342 8.62 -12.85 4.52
CA VAL A 342 8.84 -14.27 4.23
C VAL A 342 7.94 -14.74 3.08
N LYS A 343 6.65 -14.36 3.07
CA LYS A 343 5.73 -14.67 1.95
C LYS A 343 6.25 -14.11 0.61
N ASN A 344 6.84 -12.92 0.61
CA ASN A 344 7.40 -12.31 -0.60
C ASN A 344 8.72 -12.99 -1.01
N ALA A 345 9.57 -13.40 -0.07
CA ALA A 345 10.77 -14.17 -0.36
C ALA A 345 10.42 -15.52 -1.01
N LEU A 346 9.44 -16.25 -0.45
CA LEU A 346 8.93 -17.50 -1.05
C LEU A 346 8.39 -17.25 -2.47
N ARG A 347 7.59 -16.20 -2.67
CA ARG A 347 7.06 -15.84 -3.99
C ARG A 347 8.17 -15.51 -5.00
N GLN A 348 9.21 -14.78 -4.57
CA GLN A 348 10.34 -14.43 -5.45
C GLN A 348 11.15 -15.67 -5.86
N LEU A 349 11.24 -16.66 -4.97
CA LEU A 349 11.85 -17.97 -5.24
C LEU A 349 10.93 -18.92 -6.02
N GLY A 350 9.75 -18.46 -6.46
CA GLY A 350 8.81 -19.25 -7.26
C GLY A 350 8.09 -20.35 -6.49
N GLN A 351 7.97 -20.21 -5.17
CA GLN A 351 7.43 -21.23 -4.27
C GLN A 351 5.97 -20.92 -3.91
N GLU A 352 5.13 -21.94 -3.97
CA GLU A 352 3.77 -21.90 -3.43
C GLU A 352 3.76 -22.44 -1.99
N TRP A 353 2.87 -21.89 -1.16
CA TRP A 353 2.75 -22.31 0.23
C TRP A 353 1.30 -22.47 0.68
N ASN A 354 1.12 -23.33 1.70
CA ASN A 354 -0.10 -23.45 2.47
C ASN A 354 0.10 -22.84 3.86
N GLU A 355 -0.89 -22.10 4.36
CA GLU A 355 -0.85 -21.55 5.72
C GLU A 355 -1.30 -22.62 6.73
N VAL A 356 -0.64 -22.67 7.89
CA VAL A 356 -1.08 -23.51 9.01
C VAL A 356 -2.39 -22.96 9.58
N GLN A 357 -3.45 -23.76 9.57
CA GLN A 357 -4.72 -23.43 10.22
C GLN A 357 -5.05 -24.38 11.38
N SER A 358 -4.40 -25.54 11.43
CA SER A 358 -4.62 -26.59 12.41
C SER A 358 -3.34 -27.38 12.69
N PRO A 359 -3.29 -28.13 13.82
CA PRO A 359 -2.18 -29.05 14.10
C PRO A 359 -1.94 -30.07 12.97
N GLY A 360 -2.99 -30.48 12.26
CA GLY A 360 -2.90 -31.42 11.14
C GLY A 360 -2.10 -30.87 9.96
N ASP A 361 -2.11 -29.57 9.73
CA ASP A 361 -1.33 -28.96 8.63
C ASP A 361 0.17 -29.06 8.90
N ILE A 362 0.57 -28.90 10.17
CA ILE A 362 1.96 -29.10 10.62
C ILE A 362 2.36 -30.56 10.44
N LEU A 363 1.57 -31.50 10.96
CA LEU A 363 1.89 -32.93 10.88
C LEU A 363 1.94 -33.45 9.44
N ASN A 364 1.24 -32.84 8.50
CA ASN A 364 1.27 -33.22 7.08
C ASN A 364 2.29 -32.41 6.25
N ALA A 365 2.97 -31.41 6.83
CA ALA A 365 3.88 -30.52 6.10
C ALA A 365 5.10 -31.27 5.55
N GLN A 366 5.42 -31.06 4.27
CA GLN A 366 6.66 -31.63 3.72
C GLN A 366 7.89 -30.79 4.07
N LYS A 367 7.71 -29.47 4.05
CA LYS A 367 8.66 -28.49 4.58
C LYS A 367 7.90 -27.46 5.38
N LEU A 368 8.31 -27.21 6.63
CA LEU A 368 7.68 -26.24 7.51
C LEU A 368 8.58 -25.03 7.71
N VAL A 369 8.07 -23.84 7.42
CA VAL A 369 8.74 -22.56 7.71
C VAL A 369 7.97 -21.87 8.84
N PHE A 370 8.67 -21.54 9.92
CA PHE A 370 8.13 -20.84 11.07
C PHE A 370 8.85 -19.50 11.28
N PRO A 371 8.32 -18.41 10.69
CA PRO A 371 8.78 -17.06 11.00
C PRO A 371 8.22 -16.58 12.33
N GLY A 372 9.11 -16.08 13.19
CA GLY A 372 8.74 -15.55 14.49
C GLY A 372 9.27 -14.13 14.70
N VAL A 373 8.37 -13.17 14.92
CA VAL A 373 8.69 -11.77 15.26
C VAL A 373 7.83 -11.31 16.44
N GLY A 374 8.43 -10.81 17.51
CA GLY A 374 7.70 -10.25 18.64
C GLY A 374 8.33 -10.60 19.98
N ALA A 375 7.53 -10.51 21.05
CA ALA A 375 7.88 -11.02 22.37
C ALA A 375 7.65 -12.54 22.45
N TYR A 376 8.59 -13.25 23.08
CA TYR A 376 8.59 -14.70 23.29
C TYR A 376 7.32 -15.19 23.97
N GLU A 377 6.89 -14.50 25.03
CA GLU A 377 5.67 -14.80 25.77
C GLU A 377 4.44 -14.77 24.87
N GLN A 378 4.30 -13.71 24.07
CA GLN A 378 3.14 -13.53 23.19
C GLN A 378 3.08 -14.61 22.11
N ALA A 379 4.25 -15.02 21.58
CA ALA A 379 4.35 -16.11 20.62
C ALA A 379 3.94 -17.45 21.24
N MET A 380 4.48 -17.83 22.41
CA MET A 380 4.10 -19.07 23.09
C MET A 380 2.61 -19.08 23.47
N GLN A 381 2.08 -17.97 24.00
CA GLN A 381 0.65 -17.87 24.30
C GLN A 381 -0.21 -18.07 23.04
N SER A 382 0.21 -17.52 21.89
CA SER A 382 -0.51 -17.71 20.63
C SER A 382 -0.48 -19.18 20.17
N LEU A 383 0.70 -19.83 20.21
CA LEU A 383 0.85 -21.23 19.83
C LEU A 383 0.02 -22.16 20.75
N VAL A 384 0.00 -21.89 22.05
CA VAL A 384 -0.82 -22.63 23.03
C VAL A 384 -2.30 -22.43 22.74
N ARG A 385 -2.77 -21.19 22.56
CA ARG A 385 -4.18 -20.89 22.25
C ARG A 385 -4.65 -21.57 20.96
N GLN A 386 -3.76 -21.71 19.97
CA GLN A 386 -4.05 -22.37 18.70
C GLN A 386 -3.85 -23.89 18.75
N GLY A 387 -3.34 -24.45 19.85
CA GLY A 387 -3.10 -25.89 20.00
C GLY A 387 -1.96 -26.43 19.14
N LEU A 388 -1.01 -25.59 18.71
CA LEU A 388 0.04 -25.96 17.74
C LEU A 388 1.30 -26.54 18.38
N VAL A 389 1.46 -26.40 19.71
CA VAL A 389 2.70 -26.74 20.45
C VAL A 389 3.08 -28.21 20.28
N ASP A 390 2.15 -29.13 20.51
CA ASP A 390 2.45 -30.57 20.47
C ASP A 390 2.76 -31.05 19.05
N ALA A 391 2.02 -30.54 18.05
CA ALA A 391 2.29 -30.85 16.65
C ALA A 391 3.65 -30.32 16.19
N LEU A 392 4.07 -29.13 16.65
CA LEU A 392 5.42 -28.61 16.39
C LEU A 392 6.50 -29.50 16.99
N ARG A 393 6.35 -29.89 18.26
CA ARG A 393 7.29 -30.80 18.94
C ARG A 393 7.41 -32.12 18.19
N GLU A 394 6.28 -32.75 17.86
CA GLU A 394 6.26 -34.02 17.13
C GLU A 394 6.91 -33.90 15.75
N TYR A 395 6.58 -32.85 14.99
CA TYR A 395 7.15 -32.61 13.67
C TYR A 395 8.68 -32.48 13.70
N ILE A 396 9.18 -31.67 14.63
CA ILE A 396 10.61 -31.34 14.74
C ILE A 396 11.38 -32.55 15.29
N GLN A 397 10.85 -33.26 16.29
CA GLN A 397 11.47 -34.47 16.83
C GLN A 397 11.54 -35.62 15.82
N ALA A 398 10.62 -35.65 14.85
CA ALA A 398 10.70 -36.58 13.72
C ALA A 398 11.82 -36.24 12.72
N GLY A 399 12.58 -35.16 12.94
CA GLY A 399 13.72 -34.75 12.11
C GLY A 399 13.33 -34.24 10.73
N ARG A 400 12.09 -33.75 10.58
CA ARG A 400 11.53 -33.32 9.28
C ARG A 400 12.00 -31.93 8.89
N PRO A 401 11.99 -31.58 7.59
CA PRO A 401 12.48 -30.28 7.11
C PRO A 401 11.76 -29.09 7.77
N PHE A 402 12.48 -28.39 8.64
CA PHE A 402 11.98 -27.26 9.39
C PHE A 402 12.94 -26.07 9.27
N LEU A 403 12.41 -24.87 9.06
CA LEU A 403 13.16 -23.61 9.12
C LEU A 403 12.50 -22.65 10.12
N GLY A 404 13.09 -22.51 11.30
CA GLY A 404 12.72 -21.50 12.28
C GLY A 404 13.47 -20.18 12.05
N ILE A 405 12.79 -19.05 12.10
CA ILE A 405 13.41 -17.73 11.92
C ILE A 405 13.16 -16.85 13.15
N CYS A 406 14.24 -16.28 13.70
CA CYS A 406 14.28 -15.42 14.89
C CYS A 406 13.59 -16.05 16.10
N LEU A 407 12.35 -15.66 16.45
CA LEU A 407 11.62 -16.35 17.51
C LEU A 407 11.42 -17.84 17.18
N GLY A 408 11.31 -18.21 15.89
CA GLY A 408 11.24 -19.61 15.48
C GLY A 408 12.47 -20.44 15.90
N LEU A 409 13.65 -19.81 16.06
CA LEU A 409 14.83 -20.42 16.68
C LEU A 409 14.70 -20.42 18.21
N GLN A 410 14.37 -19.27 18.79
CA GLN A 410 14.35 -19.08 20.25
C GLN A 410 13.37 -20.03 20.94
N LEU A 411 12.21 -20.26 20.33
CA LEU A 411 11.15 -21.12 20.88
C LEU A 411 11.57 -22.60 20.95
N LEU A 412 12.62 -23.03 20.24
CA LEU A 412 13.14 -24.40 20.33
C LEU A 412 13.82 -24.69 21.68
N PHE A 413 14.31 -23.67 22.37
CA PHE A 413 14.97 -23.78 23.66
C PHE A 413 13.99 -24.08 24.80
N GLU A 414 14.50 -24.38 26.00
CA GLU A 414 13.69 -24.68 27.19
C GLU A 414 12.82 -23.49 27.63
N GLY A 415 13.29 -22.27 27.41
CA GLY A 415 12.50 -21.07 27.70
C GLY A 415 13.27 -19.77 27.48
N SER A 416 12.64 -18.66 27.85
CA SER A 416 13.22 -17.31 27.80
C SER A 416 13.05 -16.60 29.14
N GLU A 417 14.01 -15.75 29.50
CA GLU A 417 13.94 -14.84 30.66
C GLU A 417 13.05 -13.61 30.41
N GLU A 418 12.62 -13.38 29.16
CA GLU A 418 11.74 -12.28 28.79
C GLU A 418 10.44 -12.31 29.63
N ASN A 419 9.99 -11.14 30.07
CA ASN A 419 8.77 -10.92 30.85
C ASN A 419 8.63 -11.80 32.13
N GLY A 420 9.75 -12.18 32.76
CA GLY A 420 9.72 -12.90 34.03
C GLY A 420 9.75 -14.43 33.90
N GLY A 421 10.00 -14.96 32.71
CA GLY A 421 10.25 -16.39 32.48
C GLY A 421 9.08 -17.08 31.78
N VAL A 422 9.34 -17.63 30.59
CA VAL A 422 8.35 -18.40 29.81
C VAL A 422 8.99 -19.67 29.28
N GLU A 423 8.29 -20.79 29.43
CA GLU A 423 8.72 -22.08 28.89
C GLU A 423 8.51 -22.15 27.36
N GLY A 424 9.47 -22.75 26.68
CA GLY A 424 9.49 -22.94 25.23
C GLY A 424 8.99 -24.32 24.80
N LEU A 425 9.40 -24.72 23.60
CA LEU A 425 9.16 -26.07 23.09
C LEU A 425 10.03 -27.11 23.81
N GLY A 426 11.17 -26.71 24.39
CA GLY A 426 12.02 -27.60 25.20
C GLY A 426 12.70 -28.70 24.39
N LEU A 427 13.09 -28.39 23.16
CA LEU A 427 13.78 -29.32 22.26
C LEU A 427 15.31 -29.17 22.34
N ILE A 428 15.80 -27.98 22.70
CA ILE A 428 17.22 -27.65 22.82
C ILE A 428 17.52 -27.24 24.27
N PRO A 429 18.52 -27.85 24.94
CA PRO A 429 18.92 -27.44 26.28
C PRO A 429 19.42 -26.00 26.34
N GLY A 430 19.06 -25.29 27.41
CA GLY A 430 19.44 -23.91 27.64
C GLY A 430 18.26 -22.94 27.52
N ARG A 431 18.50 -21.70 27.97
CA ARG A 431 17.50 -20.64 28.00
C ARG A 431 17.97 -19.44 27.20
N VAL A 432 16.99 -18.74 26.62
CA VAL A 432 17.16 -17.48 25.91
C VAL A 432 17.24 -16.35 26.94
N GLN A 433 18.34 -15.61 26.92
CA GLN A 433 18.67 -14.60 27.93
C GLN A 433 18.89 -13.24 27.27
N ARG A 434 18.63 -12.17 28.04
CA ARG A 434 18.87 -10.81 27.55
C ARG A 434 20.36 -10.55 27.44
N PHE A 435 20.80 -9.80 26.43
CA PHE A 435 22.17 -9.28 26.43
C PHE A 435 22.45 -8.48 27.72
N PRO A 436 23.53 -8.80 28.47
CA PRO A 436 23.83 -8.12 29.73
C PRO A 436 24.19 -6.65 29.52
N ALA A 437 23.64 -5.77 30.36
CA ALA A 437 24.00 -4.35 30.37
C ALA A 437 25.50 -4.13 30.68
N SER A 438 26.15 -5.08 31.37
CA SER A 438 27.59 -5.04 31.68
C SER A 438 28.49 -5.09 30.44
N LEU A 439 27.97 -5.45 29.27
CA LEU A 439 28.72 -5.42 28.02
C LEU A 439 28.99 -3.97 27.54
N GLY A 440 28.26 -2.97 28.06
CA GLY A 440 28.39 -1.57 27.62
C GLY A 440 27.98 -1.34 26.15
N LEU A 441 27.32 -2.32 25.54
CA LEU A 441 26.84 -2.29 24.17
C LEU A 441 25.34 -1.96 24.12
N PRO A 442 24.86 -1.24 23.10
CA PRO A 442 23.44 -0.96 22.97
C PRO A 442 22.60 -2.25 22.84
N VAL A 443 21.44 -2.34 23.49
CA VAL A 443 20.53 -3.47 23.35
C VAL A 443 19.11 -2.94 23.19
N PRO A 444 18.37 -3.31 22.13
CA PRO A 444 18.56 -4.47 21.23
C PRO A 444 19.81 -4.43 20.33
N HIS A 445 20.32 -5.63 20.01
CA HIS A 445 21.30 -5.85 18.95
C HIS A 445 20.56 -5.67 17.61
N ILE A 446 20.77 -4.51 16.96
CA ILE A 446 20.14 -4.14 15.68
C ILE A 446 21.21 -3.85 14.63
N GLY A 447 21.28 -4.71 13.61
CA GLY A 447 22.09 -4.47 12.43
C GLY A 447 22.66 -5.73 11.81
N TRP A 448 23.72 -5.55 11.02
CA TRP A 448 24.29 -6.61 10.21
C TRP A 448 25.54 -7.16 10.88
N ASN A 449 25.54 -8.45 11.21
CA ASN A 449 26.66 -9.07 11.94
C ASN A 449 27.19 -10.30 11.19
N ASP A 450 28.43 -10.66 11.51
CA ASP A 450 29.19 -11.75 10.91
C ASP A 450 28.70 -13.10 11.46
N LEU A 451 28.91 -14.19 10.71
CA LEU A 451 28.66 -15.55 11.16
C LEU A 451 29.97 -16.32 11.30
N ASP A 452 30.20 -16.90 12.47
CA ASP A 452 31.28 -17.85 12.72
C ASP A 452 30.71 -19.26 12.62
N GLN A 453 30.95 -19.95 11.50
CA GLN A 453 30.42 -21.29 11.25
C GLN A 453 31.25 -22.35 11.99
N TRP A 454 30.57 -23.20 12.75
CA TRP A 454 31.18 -24.30 13.49
C TRP A 454 31.14 -25.61 12.70
N LYS A 455 30.07 -25.80 11.90
CA LYS A 455 29.84 -27.01 11.10
C LYS A 455 29.59 -26.62 9.65
N ALA A 456 30.13 -27.39 8.71
CA ALA A 456 29.83 -27.20 7.30
C ALA A 456 28.34 -27.42 7.03
N SER A 457 27.72 -26.51 6.27
CA SER A 457 26.30 -26.56 5.92
C SER A 457 26.03 -25.95 4.56
N SER A 458 25.25 -26.65 3.73
CA SER A 458 24.73 -26.12 2.47
C SER A 458 23.85 -24.88 2.71
N LEU A 459 23.15 -24.82 3.84
CA LEU A 459 22.28 -23.70 4.20
C LEU A 459 23.04 -22.36 4.29
N LEU A 460 24.26 -22.38 4.85
CA LEU A 460 25.07 -21.19 5.09
C LEU A 460 26.22 -21.03 4.08
N GLN A 461 26.30 -21.90 3.07
CA GLN A 461 27.37 -21.88 2.08
C GLN A 461 27.41 -20.56 1.31
N SER A 462 26.25 -19.97 1.05
CA SER A 462 26.13 -18.70 0.36
C SER A 462 26.57 -17.51 1.21
N VAL A 463 26.67 -17.62 2.54
CA VAL A 463 27.02 -16.48 3.40
C VAL A 463 28.45 -16.01 3.12
N GLY A 464 29.43 -16.92 3.10
CA GLY A 464 30.83 -16.54 2.90
C GLY A 464 31.31 -15.52 3.93
N ASP A 465 31.88 -14.41 3.46
CA ASP A 465 32.32 -13.25 4.24
C ASP A 465 31.25 -12.16 4.39
N ARG A 466 29.99 -12.47 4.05
CA ARG A 466 28.86 -11.53 4.11
C ARG A 466 28.18 -11.57 5.46
N ARG A 467 27.43 -10.51 5.75
CA ARG A 467 26.70 -10.30 7.01
C ARG A 467 25.22 -10.65 6.87
N ALA A 468 24.61 -11.06 7.97
CA ALA A 468 23.16 -11.25 8.09
C ALA A 468 22.54 -10.23 9.03
N TYR A 469 21.25 -9.92 8.85
CA TYR A 469 20.54 -8.92 9.65
C TYR A 469 19.92 -9.51 10.93
N PHE A 470 20.35 -8.98 12.08
CA PHE A 470 19.90 -9.32 13.42
C PHE A 470 19.11 -8.17 14.04
N VAL A 471 18.05 -8.50 14.77
CA VAL A 471 17.20 -7.52 15.47
C VAL A 471 16.56 -8.15 16.72
N HIS A 472 17.30 -8.19 17.83
CA HIS A 472 16.85 -8.89 19.06
C HIS A 472 17.51 -8.36 20.34
N SER A 473 16.77 -8.42 21.46
CA SER A 473 17.32 -8.14 22.80
C SER A 473 17.79 -9.39 23.54
N TYR A 474 17.26 -10.55 23.14
CA TYR A 474 17.48 -11.84 23.79
C TYR A 474 18.12 -12.84 22.83
N CYS A 475 18.98 -13.71 23.33
CA CYS A 475 19.68 -14.71 22.53
C CYS A 475 19.97 -15.97 23.37
N ALA A 476 20.22 -17.10 22.70
CA ALA A 476 20.76 -18.29 23.34
C ALA A 476 22.29 -18.31 23.25
N THR A 477 22.96 -18.90 24.24
CA THR A 477 24.41 -19.06 24.26
C THR A 477 24.82 -20.50 23.92
N PRO A 478 25.96 -20.69 23.23
CA PRO A 478 26.51 -22.03 23.02
C PRO A 478 26.98 -22.62 24.36
N THR A 479 26.58 -23.86 24.65
CA THR A 479 26.98 -24.60 25.85
C THR A 479 27.30 -26.06 25.48
N PRO A 480 28.05 -26.79 26.33
CA PRO A 480 28.28 -28.22 26.09
C PRO A 480 27.00 -29.07 26.01
N ALA A 481 25.87 -28.58 26.53
CA ALA A 481 24.59 -29.30 26.48
C ALA A 481 23.84 -29.10 25.16
N ASN A 482 24.23 -28.12 24.33
CA ASN A 482 23.54 -27.81 23.07
C ASN A 482 24.48 -27.75 21.85
N ASP A 483 25.74 -28.16 22.00
CA ASP A 483 26.77 -28.12 20.95
C ASP A 483 26.38 -28.92 19.69
N ASP A 484 25.67 -30.02 19.86
CA ASP A 484 25.13 -30.86 18.79
C ASP A 484 24.17 -30.09 17.86
N TRP A 485 23.49 -29.08 18.39
CA TRP A 485 22.58 -28.23 17.65
C TRP A 485 23.26 -27.01 17.03
N VAL A 486 24.31 -26.46 17.65
CA VAL A 486 24.92 -25.21 17.18
C VAL A 486 25.55 -25.42 15.79
N LEU A 487 25.10 -24.62 14.82
CA LEU A 487 25.62 -24.58 13.46
C LEU A 487 26.59 -23.41 13.26
N ALA A 488 26.19 -22.23 13.73
CA ALA A 488 26.99 -21.02 13.67
C ALA A 488 26.71 -20.11 14.87
N THR A 489 27.75 -19.39 15.30
CA THR A 489 27.65 -18.33 16.31
C THR A 489 27.86 -16.96 15.66
N SER A 490 27.55 -15.92 16.41
CA SER A 490 27.95 -14.55 16.10
C SER A 490 28.41 -13.86 17.39
N HIS A 491 29.21 -12.80 17.26
CA HIS A 491 29.81 -12.12 18.40
C HIS A 491 29.21 -10.72 18.58
N TYR A 492 28.74 -10.43 19.81
CA TYR A 492 28.28 -9.11 20.22
C TYR A 492 28.61 -8.86 21.70
N GLY A 493 29.89 -8.60 22.00
CA GLY A 493 30.42 -8.53 23.38
C GLY A 493 30.48 -9.89 24.08
N MET A 494 29.70 -10.85 23.62
CA MET A 494 29.68 -12.25 23.97
C MET A 494 29.28 -13.07 22.73
N ASP A 495 29.61 -14.35 22.72
CA ASP A 495 29.16 -15.26 21.66
C ASP A 495 27.72 -15.70 21.92
N PHE A 496 26.92 -15.71 20.85
CA PHE A 496 25.55 -16.20 20.88
C PHE A 496 25.26 -17.07 19.67
N VAL A 497 24.25 -17.93 19.79
CA VAL A 497 23.82 -18.85 18.74
C VAL A 497 23.15 -18.06 17.62
N ALA A 498 23.77 -18.08 16.44
CA ALA A 498 23.26 -17.40 15.25
C ALA A 498 22.44 -18.33 14.35
N ALA A 499 22.80 -19.62 14.31
CA ALA A 499 22.05 -20.66 13.61
C ALA A 499 22.22 -22.03 14.28
N ILE A 500 21.21 -22.89 14.14
CA ILE A 500 21.21 -24.27 14.63
C ILE A 500 20.87 -25.25 13.49
N ARG A 501 21.33 -26.50 13.65
CA ARG A 501 20.97 -27.64 12.81
C ARG A 501 20.97 -28.95 13.59
N GLN A 502 19.91 -29.75 13.44
CA GLN A 502 19.89 -31.17 13.77
C GLN A 502 19.09 -31.94 12.72
N GLY A 503 19.74 -32.83 11.95
CA GLY A 503 19.12 -33.44 10.78
C GLY A 503 18.66 -32.36 9.77
N ASP A 504 17.40 -32.43 9.33
CA ASP A 504 16.79 -31.42 8.44
C ASP A 504 16.12 -30.25 9.20
N VAL A 505 16.24 -30.22 10.54
CA VAL A 505 15.76 -29.11 11.38
C VAL A 505 16.82 -28.02 11.38
N HIS A 506 16.46 -26.85 10.85
CA HIS A 506 17.30 -25.67 10.79
C HIS A 506 16.61 -24.50 11.46
N ALA A 507 17.38 -23.60 12.09
CA ALA A 507 16.84 -22.31 12.48
C ALA A 507 17.92 -21.22 12.49
N THR A 508 17.52 -19.96 12.31
CA THR A 508 18.41 -18.79 12.32
C THR A 508 17.91 -17.73 13.29
N GLN A 509 18.82 -17.10 14.04
CA GLN A 509 18.49 -15.97 14.90
C GLN A 509 18.34 -14.68 14.08
N PHE A 510 19.11 -14.56 13.00
CA PHE A 510 18.95 -13.50 12.01
C PHE A 510 17.73 -13.75 11.10
N HIS A 511 17.30 -12.69 10.41
CA HIS A 511 16.19 -12.70 9.47
C HIS A 511 16.70 -12.86 8.03
N PRO A 512 16.68 -14.06 7.42
CA PRO A 512 17.12 -14.24 6.05
C PRO A 512 16.27 -13.43 5.06
N GLU A 513 14.97 -13.27 5.29
CA GLU A 513 14.08 -12.42 4.49
C GLU A 513 14.40 -10.92 4.59
N LYS A 514 15.26 -10.52 5.53
CA LYS A 514 15.77 -9.14 5.70
C LYS A 514 17.27 -9.02 5.50
N SER A 515 17.93 -10.08 5.04
CA SER A 515 19.37 -10.12 4.81
C SER A 515 19.73 -9.96 3.32
N GLY A 516 18.87 -9.33 2.53
CA GLY A 516 19.09 -9.08 1.11
C GLY A 516 19.34 -10.37 0.30
N PRO A 517 20.20 -10.33 -0.74
CA PRO A 517 20.51 -11.49 -1.56
C PRO A 517 21.10 -12.68 -0.79
N VAL A 518 21.86 -12.42 0.29
CA VAL A 518 22.43 -13.46 1.15
C VAL A 518 21.33 -14.30 1.76
N GLY A 519 20.34 -13.65 2.37
CA GLY A 519 19.28 -14.36 3.06
C GLY A 519 18.28 -15.03 2.13
N LEU A 520 18.03 -14.48 0.94
CA LEU A 520 17.27 -15.18 -0.10
C LEU A 520 17.95 -16.50 -0.51
N ALA A 521 19.29 -16.51 -0.64
CA ALA A 521 20.03 -17.72 -0.94
C ALA A 521 19.97 -18.76 0.19
N ILE A 522 19.88 -18.33 1.46
CA ILE A 522 19.67 -19.23 2.61
C ILE A 522 18.29 -19.89 2.51
N ILE A 523 17.23 -19.11 2.25
CA ILE A 523 15.88 -19.64 2.10
C ILE A 523 15.82 -20.61 0.91
N ASP A 524 16.39 -20.23 -0.24
CA ASP A 524 16.45 -21.10 -1.43
C ASP A 524 17.17 -22.42 -1.15
N SER A 525 18.29 -22.38 -0.41
CA SER A 525 19.05 -23.58 -0.05
C SER A 525 18.22 -24.55 0.80
N PHE A 526 17.41 -24.05 1.74
CA PHE A 526 16.47 -24.88 2.50
C PHE A 526 15.33 -25.45 1.63
N LEU A 527 14.82 -24.64 0.71
CA LEU A 527 13.71 -25.06 -0.16
C LEU A 527 14.14 -26.07 -1.23
N ASN A 528 15.40 -26.06 -1.63
CA ASN A 528 15.96 -26.99 -2.61
C ASN A 528 16.76 -28.14 -1.98
N SER A 529 16.86 -28.21 -0.64
CA SER A 529 17.44 -29.38 0.01
C SER A 529 16.49 -30.57 -0.16
N ASP A 530 16.85 -31.51 -1.03
CA ASP A 530 16.28 -32.85 -1.00
C ASP A 530 16.84 -33.51 0.25
N GLY A 531 16.01 -33.83 1.25
CA GLY A 531 16.38 -34.45 2.55
C GLY A 531 17.08 -35.82 2.48
N SER A 532 17.76 -36.10 1.37
CA SER A 532 18.58 -37.25 1.03
C SER A 532 20.08 -36.94 0.99
N THR A 533 20.52 -35.70 1.24
CA THR A 533 21.94 -35.35 1.19
C THR A 533 22.68 -35.99 2.37
N LYS A 534 23.32 -37.15 2.11
CA LYS A 534 24.13 -37.84 3.11
C LYS A 534 25.30 -36.93 3.55
N PRO A 535 25.58 -36.80 4.87
CA PRO A 535 26.68 -35.97 5.39
C PRO A 535 28.03 -36.24 4.70
N GLU A 536 28.26 -37.49 4.29
CA GLU A 536 29.48 -37.98 3.65
C GLU A 536 29.75 -37.37 2.26
N GLN A 537 28.72 -36.98 1.50
CA GLN A 537 28.91 -36.41 0.16
C GLN A 537 29.23 -34.92 0.17
N VAL A 538 28.73 -34.18 1.17
CA VAL A 538 29.12 -32.77 1.40
C VAL A 538 30.54 -32.70 1.99
N ALA A 539 30.89 -33.65 2.87
CA ALA A 539 32.26 -33.80 3.40
C ALA A 539 33.28 -34.19 2.32
N ALA A 540 32.90 -34.91 1.26
CA ALA A 540 33.80 -35.30 0.18
C ALA A 540 34.19 -34.15 -0.77
N GLN A 541 33.40 -33.07 -0.83
CA GLN A 541 33.74 -31.85 -1.59
C GLN A 541 34.50 -30.81 -0.76
N VAL A 542 34.58 -30.99 0.56
CA VAL A 542 35.35 -30.13 1.48
C VAL A 542 36.44 -30.99 2.11
N SER A 543 37.61 -31.05 1.45
CA SER A 543 38.76 -31.82 1.93
C SER A 543 39.28 -31.31 3.27
N SER A 544 38.77 -31.85 4.39
CA SER A 544 39.52 -32.16 5.61
C SER A 544 38.69 -33.00 6.58
N PRO A 545 39.28 -34.02 7.23
CA PRO A 545 38.59 -34.81 8.25
C PRO A 545 38.29 -33.93 9.47
N ALA A 546 37.17 -34.22 10.13
CA ALA A 546 36.66 -33.53 11.32
C ALA A 546 37.78 -33.00 12.24
N ALA A 547 38.01 -31.70 12.16
CA ALA A 547 38.87 -30.98 13.09
C ALA A 547 38.16 -30.85 14.46
N PRO A 548 38.90 -30.75 15.57
CA PRO A 548 38.31 -30.55 16.89
C PRO A 548 37.43 -29.29 16.93
N LEU A 549 36.50 -29.22 17.89
CA LEU A 549 35.72 -28.01 18.19
C LEU A 549 36.68 -26.79 18.26
N GLY A 550 36.60 -25.91 17.26
CA GLY A 550 37.52 -24.79 17.09
C GLY A 550 37.98 -24.61 15.65
N SER A 551 37.30 -23.70 14.95
CA SER A 551 37.65 -23.07 13.65
C SER A 551 37.74 -23.97 12.41
N LEU A 552 36.66 -23.98 11.62
CA LEU A 552 36.83 -23.73 10.19
C LEU A 552 37.58 -22.38 10.05
N GLU A 553 38.56 -22.28 9.17
CA GLU A 553 39.25 -20.99 8.92
C GLU A 553 38.20 -19.90 8.65
N SER A 554 38.35 -18.74 9.30
CA SER A 554 37.42 -17.64 9.14
C SER A 554 37.31 -17.26 7.65
N PRO A 555 36.10 -17.16 7.08
CA PRO A 555 35.93 -16.76 5.68
C PRO A 555 36.34 -15.29 5.44
N PHE A 556 36.58 -14.52 6.51
CA PHE A 556 36.97 -13.11 6.42
C PHE A 556 38.47 -12.97 6.15
N LYS A 557 38.82 -12.11 5.19
CA LYS A 557 40.22 -11.74 4.92
C LYS A 557 40.90 -11.21 6.19
N ALA A 558 42.15 -11.60 6.42
CA ALA A 558 42.97 -11.07 7.51
C ALA A 558 43.03 -9.53 7.44
N GLY A 559 42.56 -8.86 8.50
CA GLY A 559 42.49 -7.39 8.59
C GLY A 559 41.14 -6.75 8.23
N ALA A 560 40.12 -7.52 7.82
CA ALA A 560 38.77 -6.98 7.61
C ALA A 560 38.12 -6.61 8.97
N PRO A 561 37.44 -5.44 9.08
CA PRO A 561 36.73 -5.07 10.31
C PRO A 561 35.62 -6.09 10.61
N ARG A 562 35.71 -6.79 11.76
CA ARG A 562 34.72 -7.78 12.24
C ARG A 562 33.71 -7.13 13.19
N GLY A 563 32.57 -7.79 13.35
CA GLY A 563 31.50 -7.41 14.29
C GLY A 563 30.34 -6.67 13.62
N LEU A 564 29.49 -6.08 14.45
CA LEU A 564 28.29 -5.37 14.02
C LEU A 564 28.64 -4.19 13.10
N ALA A 565 28.15 -4.23 11.86
CA ALA A 565 28.31 -3.15 10.91
C ALA A 565 27.58 -1.89 11.35
N LYS A 566 28.22 -0.74 11.15
CA LYS A 566 27.56 0.57 11.25
C LYS A 566 26.61 0.73 10.08
N ARG A 567 25.34 0.98 10.37
CA ARG A 567 24.27 1.03 9.37
C ARG A 567 24.21 2.37 8.67
N VAL A 568 24.04 2.34 7.35
CA VAL A 568 23.66 3.49 6.52
C VAL A 568 22.18 3.36 6.18
N ILE A 569 21.37 4.29 6.70
CA ILE A 569 19.92 4.30 6.54
C ILE A 569 19.53 5.33 5.48
N ALA A 570 18.74 4.91 4.50
CA ALA A 570 18.18 5.81 3.50
C ALA A 570 16.75 6.19 3.90
N CYS A 571 16.43 7.49 3.85
CA CYS A 571 15.13 8.01 4.26
C CYS A 571 14.42 8.71 3.11
N LEU A 572 13.09 8.61 3.09
CA LEU A 572 12.23 9.36 2.17
C LEU A 572 10.98 9.91 2.86
N ASP A 573 10.66 11.16 2.52
CA ASP A 573 9.41 11.80 2.88
C ASP A 573 8.30 11.34 1.92
N VAL A 574 7.22 10.82 2.47
CA VAL A 574 6.03 10.46 1.70
C VAL A 574 4.94 11.49 1.98
N ARG A 575 4.55 12.21 0.92
CA ARG A 575 3.52 13.26 0.97
C ARG A 575 2.44 13.03 -0.06
N THR A 576 1.34 13.75 0.10
CA THR A 576 0.29 13.83 -0.90
C THR A 576 0.51 15.10 -1.72
N ASN A 577 0.55 14.99 -3.04
CA ASN A 577 0.55 16.17 -3.92
C ASN A 577 -0.87 16.75 -4.05
N ASP A 578 -1.00 17.88 -4.76
CA ASP A 578 -2.30 18.53 -4.98
C ASP A 578 -3.31 17.65 -5.76
N ALA A 579 -2.82 16.64 -6.49
CA ALA A 579 -3.64 15.67 -7.20
C ALA A 579 -4.11 14.48 -6.32
N GLY A 580 -3.69 14.41 -5.06
CA GLY A 580 -4.01 13.31 -4.17
C GLY A 580 -3.04 12.12 -4.26
N ASP A 581 -2.05 12.17 -5.16
CA ASP A 581 -1.06 11.11 -5.34
C ASP A 581 0.01 11.14 -4.25
N LEU A 582 0.49 9.96 -3.89
CA LEU A 582 1.65 9.80 -3.03
C LEU A 582 2.94 10.09 -3.80
N VAL A 583 3.66 11.12 -3.37
CA VAL A 583 4.91 11.57 -3.97
C VAL A 583 6.02 11.67 -2.95
N VAL A 584 7.26 11.56 -3.43
CA VAL A 584 8.44 11.94 -2.65
C VAL A 584 8.79 13.39 -2.95
N THR A 585 8.91 14.20 -1.91
CA THR A 585 9.20 15.64 -2.02
C THR A 585 10.60 15.98 -1.54
N LYS A 586 11.08 17.17 -1.90
CA LYS A 586 12.36 17.70 -1.42
C LYS A 586 12.34 17.80 0.11
N GLY A 587 13.17 17.01 0.78
CA GLY A 587 13.36 17.03 2.23
C GLY A 587 14.22 18.21 2.70
N ASP A 588 13.96 19.41 2.19
CA ASP A 588 14.72 20.60 2.59
C ASP A 588 13.85 21.42 3.57
N GLN A 589 14.19 21.30 4.86
CA GLN A 589 13.68 22.04 6.03
C GLN A 589 12.29 21.63 6.57
N TYR A 590 12.19 21.67 7.90
CA TYR A 590 10.96 21.45 8.68
C TYR A 590 9.83 22.48 8.42
N ASP A 591 10.04 23.50 7.57
CA ASP A 591 9.20 24.70 7.46
C ASP A 591 8.61 25.00 6.06
N VAL A 592 8.39 24.01 5.20
CA VAL A 592 7.84 24.25 3.84
C VAL A 592 6.30 24.36 3.80
N ARG A 593 5.68 25.06 4.76
CA ARG A 593 4.22 25.32 4.75
C ARG A 593 3.82 26.79 4.64
N GLU A 594 4.75 27.69 4.31
CA GLU A 594 4.34 29.03 3.91
C GLU A 594 3.85 29.05 2.46
N LYS A 595 2.62 29.55 2.31
CA LYS A 595 2.01 29.94 1.04
C LYS A 595 2.84 31.07 0.39
N GLY A 596 3.95 30.71 -0.21
CA GLY A 596 4.64 31.54 -1.19
C GLY A 596 4.12 31.20 -2.58
N GLU A 597 3.50 32.15 -3.26
CA GLU A 597 3.16 32.02 -4.67
C GLU A 597 4.43 31.67 -5.47
N GLY A 598 4.50 30.45 -6.02
CA GLY A 598 5.47 30.10 -7.07
C GLY A 598 6.58 29.08 -6.77
N GLN A 599 6.51 28.25 -5.72
CA GLN A 599 7.41 27.08 -5.60
C GLN A 599 6.65 25.76 -5.80
N ASP A 600 6.67 25.26 -7.04
CA ASP A 600 6.22 23.90 -7.35
C ASP A 600 7.02 22.89 -6.51
N VAL A 601 6.31 22.10 -5.71
CA VAL A 601 6.88 20.93 -5.02
C VAL A 601 7.37 19.97 -6.11
N ARG A 602 8.68 19.92 -6.33
CA ARG A 602 9.28 18.97 -7.29
C ARG A 602 8.97 17.55 -6.81
N ASN A 603 8.17 16.82 -7.58
CA ASN A 603 7.97 15.39 -7.45
C ASN A 603 9.26 14.69 -7.87
N LEU A 604 9.86 13.93 -6.98
CA LEU A 604 11.15 13.30 -7.23
C LEU A 604 11.09 11.78 -7.41
N GLY A 605 9.88 11.26 -7.59
CA GLY A 605 9.63 9.84 -7.89
C GLY A 605 8.54 9.24 -7.00
N GLN A 606 8.15 8.02 -7.35
CA GLN A 606 7.21 7.24 -6.54
C GLN A 606 7.94 6.61 -5.34
N PRO A 607 7.36 6.63 -4.13
CA PRO A 607 7.98 6.09 -2.93
C PRO A 607 8.53 4.65 -3.07
N VAL A 608 7.78 3.80 -3.79
CA VAL A 608 8.13 2.37 -3.98
C VAL A 608 9.39 2.21 -4.82
N GLU A 609 9.47 2.89 -5.96
CA GLU A 609 10.63 2.82 -6.86
C GLU A 609 11.89 3.37 -6.18
N LEU A 610 11.75 4.48 -5.45
CA LEU A 610 12.86 5.09 -4.73
C LEU A 610 13.39 4.18 -3.61
N ALA A 611 12.50 3.55 -2.84
CA ALA A 611 12.88 2.58 -1.82
C ALA A 611 13.59 1.36 -2.43
N GLY A 612 13.08 0.85 -3.55
CA GLY A 612 13.73 -0.22 -4.33
C GLY A 612 15.14 0.16 -4.77
N ARG A 613 15.30 1.39 -5.27
CA ARG A 613 16.60 1.94 -5.64
C ARG A 613 17.55 2.01 -4.44
N TYR A 614 17.12 2.56 -3.30
CA TYR A 614 17.98 2.65 -2.12
C TYR A 614 18.49 1.28 -1.66
N ALA A 615 17.62 0.27 -1.66
CA ALA A 615 18.02 -1.08 -1.31
C ALA A 615 19.05 -1.66 -2.31
N ALA A 616 18.85 -1.41 -3.61
CA ALA A 616 19.78 -1.82 -4.66
C ALA A 616 21.13 -1.09 -4.61
N ASP A 617 21.11 0.20 -4.24
CA ASP A 617 22.29 1.05 -4.03
C ASP A 617 23.01 0.71 -2.69
N GLY A 618 22.58 -0.32 -1.97
CA GLY A 618 23.27 -0.82 -0.79
C GLY A 618 22.77 -0.26 0.55
N ALA A 619 21.61 0.40 0.63
CA ALA A 619 21.05 0.82 1.92
C ALA A 619 20.93 -0.38 2.89
N ASP A 620 21.24 -0.16 4.16
CA ASP A 620 21.10 -1.20 5.19
C ASP A 620 19.69 -1.27 5.77
N GLU A 621 18.92 -0.21 5.59
CA GLU A 621 17.54 -0.01 6.04
C GLU A 621 16.91 1.14 5.24
N VAL A 622 15.60 1.07 4.99
CA VAL A 622 14.83 2.14 4.34
C VAL A 622 13.77 2.68 5.31
N THR A 623 13.79 4.00 5.54
CA THR A 623 12.83 4.69 6.41
C THR A 623 11.86 5.54 5.59
N PHE A 624 10.58 5.41 5.87
CA PHE A 624 9.50 6.21 5.31
C PHE A 624 8.96 7.17 6.37
N LEU A 625 9.05 8.48 6.09
CA LEU A 625 8.41 9.51 6.90
C LEU A 625 7.05 9.85 6.27
N ASN A 626 5.99 9.28 6.84
CA ASN A 626 4.63 9.50 6.43
C ASN A 626 4.12 10.87 6.96
N ILE A 627 4.10 11.86 6.09
CA ILE A 627 3.63 13.23 6.39
C ILE A 627 2.24 13.46 5.78
N THR A 628 1.57 12.37 5.37
CA THR A 628 0.25 12.45 4.77
C THR A 628 -0.84 12.77 5.79
N GLY A 629 -1.85 13.52 5.36
CA GLY A 629 -2.97 13.98 6.19
C GLY A 629 -4.16 13.02 6.22
N PHE A 630 -3.98 11.71 6.06
CA PHE A 630 -5.09 10.77 5.80
C PHE A 630 -5.81 10.24 7.06
N ARG A 631 -6.01 11.08 8.08
CA ARG A 631 -6.67 10.65 9.34
C ARG A 631 -8.16 10.33 9.18
N ASP A 632 -8.76 10.75 8.09
CA ASP A 632 -10.20 10.58 7.82
C ASP A 632 -10.52 9.22 7.16
N PHE A 633 -9.51 8.45 6.73
CA PHE A 633 -9.69 7.16 6.09
C PHE A 633 -9.78 6.02 7.11
N PRO A 634 -10.57 4.96 6.83
CA PRO A 634 -10.46 3.70 7.57
C PRO A 634 -9.01 3.19 7.56
N LEU A 635 -8.58 2.57 8.67
CA LEU A 635 -7.19 2.15 8.85
C LEU A 635 -6.66 1.29 7.68
N GLY A 636 -7.45 0.34 7.19
CA GLY A 636 -7.04 -0.56 6.10
C GLY A 636 -6.81 0.13 4.74
N ASP A 637 -7.37 1.32 4.56
CA ASP A 637 -7.34 2.10 3.32
C ASP A 637 -6.28 3.20 3.35
N LEU A 638 -5.47 3.29 4.42
CA LEU A 638 -4.38 4.26 4.49
C LEU A 638 -3.39 4.02 3.34
N PRO A 639 -3.15 5.02 2.46
CA PRO A 639 -2.31 4.85 1.28
C PRO A 639 -0.88 4.41 1.59
N MET A 640 -0.34 4.79 2.74
CA MET A 640 1.00 4.39 3.20
C MET A 640 1.12 2.87 3.41
N LEU A 641 0.03 2.18 3.76
CA LEU A 641 0.03 0.72 3.86
C LEU A 641 0.29 0.09 2.50
N GLU A 642 -0.30 0.63 1.43
CA GLU A 642 -0.09 0.12 0.09
C GLU A 642 1.36 0.36 -0.39
N VAL A 643 1.95 1.51 -0.05
CA VAL A 643 3.37 1.78 -0.30
C VAL A 643 4.25 0.68 0.31
N LEU A 644 4.00 0.31 1.57
CA LEU A 644 4.74 -0.77 2.23
C LEU A 644 4.46 -2.13 1.59
N ARG A 645 3.20 -2.42 1.24
CA ARG A 645 2.80 -3.67 0.61
C ARG A 645 3.46 -3.88 -0.74
N GLN A 646 3.68 -2.81 -1.51
CA GLN A 646 4.37 -2.84 -2.79
C GLN A 646 5.89 -2.85 -2.62
N THR A 647 6.44 -2.01 -1.75
CA THR A 647 7.89 -1.96 -1.45
C THR A 647 8.39 -3.33 -0.99
N SER A 648 7.69 -3.97 -0.05
CA SER A 648 8.08 -5.26 0.52
C SER A 648 8.12 -6.41 -0.50
N LYS A 649 7.58 -6.25 -1.71
CA LYS A 649 7.66 -7.29 -2.76
C LYS A 649 9.07 -7.44 -3.33
N GLY A 650 9.85 -6.37 -3.37
CA GLY A 650 11.18 -6.34 -3.98
C GLY A 650 12.29 -5.88 -3.04
N VAL A 651 11.97 -5.36 -1.85
CA VAL A 651 12.95 -4.85 -0.89
C VAL A 651 13.09 -5.80 0.29
N PHE A 652 14.24 -6.46 0.38
CA PHE A 652 14.59 -7.46 1.39
C PHE A 652 15.62 -6.95 2.40
N VAL A 653 15.52 -5.66 2.73
CA VAL A 653 16.17 -5.02 3.89
C VAL A 653 15.08 -4.49 4.85
N PRO A 654 15.41 -4.13 6.10
CA PRO A 654 14.45 -3.60 7.05
C PRO A 654 13.74 -2.33 6.56
N LEU A 655 12.44 -2.26 6.80
CA LEU A 655 11.59 -1.11 6.49
C LEU A 655 11.08 -0.47 7.78
N THR A 656 11.36 0.82 7.96
CA THR A 656 10.85 1.61 9.10
C THR A 656 9.82 2.60 8.59
N VAL A 657 8.70 2.75 9.29
CA VAL A 657 7.68 3.76 8.97
C VAL A 657 7.40 4.67 10.16
N GLY A 658 7.55 5.97 9.96
CA GLY A 658 7.24 7.01 10.95
C GLY A 658 6.09 7.89 10.49
N GLY A 659 5.32 8.45 11.44
CA GLY A 659 4.22 9.37 11.15
C GLY A 659 2.86 8.68 11.10
N GLY A 660 1.94 9.15 11.96
CA GLY A 660 0.58 8.60 12.08
C GLY A 660 0.47 7.35 12.94
N ILE A 661 1.55 6.89 13.59
CA ILE A 661 1.55 5.74 14.52
C ILE A 661 1.05 6.17 15.89
N ARG A 662 -0.27 6.23 16.05
CA ARG A 662 -0.94 6.67 17.27
C ARG A 662 -2.40 6.25 17.26
N GLU A 663 -3.07 6.41 18.40
CA GLU A 663 -4.52 6.26 18.44
C GLU A 663 -5.22 7.34 17.59
N PHE A 664 -6.28 6.95 16.88
CA PHE A 664 -7.13 7.87 16.14
C PHE A 664 -8.53 7.30 15.92
N MET A 665 -9.47 8.18 15.56
CA MET A 665 -10.81 7.84 15.13
C MET A 665 -10.97 8.22 13.66
N ASP A 666 -11.47 7.30 12.84
CA ASP A 666 -11.74 7.58 11.41
C ASP A 666 -13.05 8.36 11.20
N ALA A 667 -13.32 8.78 9.97
CA ALA A 667 -14.56 9.52 9.63
C ALA A 667 -15.84 8.70 9.84
N GLY A 668 -15.73 7.37 9.94
CA GLY A 668 -16.84 6.47 10.27
C GLY A 668 -17.10 6.34 11.77
N GLY A 669 -16.31 6.99 12.62
CA GLY A 669 -16.39 6.90 14.08
C GLY A 669 -15.76 5.63 14.66
N HIS A 670 -15.00 4.86 13.87
CA HIS A 670 -14.28 3.70 14.38
C HIS A 670 -12.99 4.16 15.07
N HIS A 671 -12.77 3.65 16.29
CA HIS A 671 -11.60 3.97 17.08
C HIS A 671 -10.52 2.89 16.92
N TYR A 672 -9.30 3.29 16.57
CA TYR A 672 -8.14 2.42 16.48
C TYR A 672 -7.11 2.80 17.54
N SER A 673 -6.62 1.82 18.32
CA SER A 673 -5.51 2.02 19.24
C SER A 673 -4.16 2.10 18.50
N ALA A 674 -3.16 2.71 19.12
CA ALA A 674 -1.81 2.76 18.55
C ALA A 674 -1.24 1.36 18.24
N LEU A 675 -1.56 0.36 19.06
CA LEU A 675 -1.19 -1.03 18.83
C LEU A 675 -1.85 -1.61 17.57
N GLN A 676 -3.14 -1.35 17.34
CA GLN A 676 -3.83 -1.80 16.12
C GLN A 676 -3.26 -1.13 14.87
N VAL A 677 -2.95 0.17 14.96
CA VAL A 677 -2.30 0.90 13.87
C VAL A 677 -0.93 0.30 13.56
N ALA A 678 -0.08 0.09 14.57
CA ALA A 678 1.22 -0.53 14.38
C ALA A 678 1.12 -1.95 13.81
N ALA A 679 0.19 -2.76 14.31
CA ALA A 679 -0.07 -4.11 13.81
C ALA A 679 -0.38 -4.11 12.30
N GLU A 680 -1.21 -3.18 11.82
CA GLU A 680 -1.55 -3.06 10.41
C GLU A 680 -0.34 -2.62 9.55
N TYR A 681 0.48 -1.71 10.06
CA TYR A 681 1.74 -1.33 9.42
C TYR A 681 2.72 -2.51 9.32
N PHE A 682 2.87 -3.31 10.38
CA PHE A 682 3.71 -4.52 10.36
C PHE A 682 3.19 -5.56 9.36
N ARG A 683 1.87 -5.80 9.34
CA ARG A 683 1.22 -6.71 8.38
C ARG A 683 1.33 -6.24 6.94
N SER A 684 1.46 -4.93 6.73
CA SER A 684 1.66 -4.31 5.43
C SER A 684 3.10 -4.32 4.94
N GLY A 685 4.08 -4.62 5.81
CA GLY A 685 5.47 -4.85 5.42
C GLY A 685 6.51 -4.06 6.21
N ALA A 686 6.11 -3.18 7.13
CA ALA A 686 7.05 -2.53 8.04
C ALA A 686 7.65 -3.54 9.02
N ASP A 687 8.89 -3.31 9.44
CA ASP A 687 9.58 -4.07 10.49
C ASP A 687 9.67 -3.25 11.78
N LYS A 688 9.69 -1.93 11.66
CA LYS A 688 9.74 -0.97 12.76
C LYS A 688 8.76 0.18 12.54
N VAL A 689 8.23 0.70 13.63
CA VAL A 689 7.40 1.91 13.63
C VAL A 689 8.09 3.03 14.42
N SER A 690 8.04 4.25 13.89
CA SER A 690 8.63 5.43 14.51
C SER A 690 7.57 6.34 15.15
N ILE A 691 7.75 6.64 16.43
CA ILE A 691 6.88 7.47 17.27
C ILE A 691 7.55 8.83 17.50
N GLY A 692 6.85 9.92 17.20
CA GLY A 692 7.34 11.29 17.36
C GLY A 692 6.71 12.02 18.55
N SER A 693 5.76 12.92 18.27
CA SER A 693 5.18 13.82 19.31
C SER A 693 4.55 13.10 20.52
N ASP A 694 3.96 11.93 20.31
CA ASP A 694 3.34 11.15 21.40
C ASP A 694 4.39 10.58 22.37
N ALA A 695 5.64 10.39 21.91
CA ALA A 695 6.75 9.98 22.77
C ALA A 695 7.09 11.08 23.80
N VAL A 696 7.01 12.35 23.39
CA VAL A 696 7.24 13.49 24.29
C VAL A 696 6.16 13.57 25.36
N ALA A 697 4.89 13.39 24.99
CA ALA A 697 3.79 13.36 25.95
C ALA A 697 3.92 12.19 26.94
N ALA A 698 4.31 11.00 26.46
CA ALA A 698 4.55 9.84 27.31
C ALA A 698 5.73 10.06 28.28
N ALA A 699 6.81 10.68 27.83
CA ALA A 699 7.95 11.02 28.67
C ALA A 699 7.61 12.07 29.72
N GLU A 700 6.84 13.11 29.37
CA GLU A 700 6.34 14.11 30.32
C GLU A 700 5.43 13.46 31.38
N GLU A 701 4.57 12.51 30.97
CA GLU A 701 3.74 11.76 31.91
C GLU A 701 4.59 10.91 32.86
N LEU A 702 5.51 10.10 32.34
CA LEU A 702 6.42 9.28 33.14
C LEU A 702 7.22 10.12 34.15
N ARG A 703 7.77 11.25 33.72
CA ARG A 703 8.53 12.15 34.61
C ARG A 703 7.66 12.79 35.68
N ARG A 704 6.39 13.07 35.38
CA ARG A 704 5.44 13.65 36.33
C ARG A 704 4.95 12.64 37.35
N THR A 705 4.69 11.40 36.94
CA THR A 705 4.12 10.34 37.80
C THR A 705 5.18 9.49 38.49
N GLY A 706 6.39 9.41 37.92
CA GLY A 706 7.44 8.48 38.31
C GLY A 706 7.14 7.01 37.97
N GLN A 707 6.09 6.75 37.17
CA GLN A 707 5.64 5.40 36.84
C GLN A 707 5.13 5.30 35.41
N LYS A 708 5.46 4.18 34.77
CA LYS A 708 4.90 3.71 33.49
C LYS A 708 3.38 3.68 33.53
N SER A 709 2.72 4.27 32.53
CA SER A 709 1.26 4.29 32.47
C SER A 709 0.67 2.98 31.93
N GLY A 710 1.48 2.22 31.17
CA GLY A 710 1.05 1.03 30.42
C GLY A 710 0.15 1.36 29.22
N ARG A 711 -0.04 2.65 28.90
CA ARG A 711 -1.00 3.11 27.90
C ARG A 711 -0.34 3.79 26.71
N SER A 712 0.91 4.22 26.83
CA SER A 712 1.58 4.88 25.71
C SER A 712 1.78 3.91 24.55
N ALA A 713 1.86 4.45 23.33
CA ALA A 713 2.16 3.66 22.14
C ALA A 713 3.50 2.91 22.28
N ILE A 714 4.50 3.52 22.92
CA ILE A 714 5.82 2.90 23.17
C ILE A 714 5.65 1.63 24.01
N GLU A 715 4.97 1.74 25.15
CA GLU A 715 4.78 0.61 26.08
C GLU A 715 3.95 -0.51 25.44
N GLN A 716 2.82 -0.17 24.79
CA GLN A 716 1.93 -1.18 24.20
C GLN A 716 2.59 -1.94 23.04
N ILE A 717 3.27 -1.23 22.15
CA ILE A 717 3.88 -1.82 20.96
C ILE A 717 5.12 -2.63 21.37
N SER A 718 5.97 -2.09 22.26
CA SER A 718 7.16 -2.81 22.72
C SER A 718 6.82 -4.05 23.56
N TRP A 719 5.75 -4.00 24.37
CA TRP A 719 5.27 -5.16 25.12
C TRP A 719 4.84 -6.31 24.20
N HIS A 720 4.21 -6.00 23.05
CA HIS A 720 3.70 -7.02 22.15
C HIS A 720 4.74 -7.49 21.11
N TYR A 721 5.49 -6.56 20.54
CA TYR A 721 6.41 -6.82 19.43
C TYR A 721 7.91 -6.77 19.82
N GLY A 722 8.22 -6.48 21.08
CA GLY A 722 9.57 -6.25 21.57
C GLY A 722 10.05 -4.81 21.33
N ALA A 723 11.00 -4.36 22.16
CA ALA A 723 11.57 -3.01 22.06
C ALA A 723 12.11 -2.71 20.65
N GLN A 724 12.70 -3.71 20.00
CA GLN A 724 13.28 -3.61 18.66
C GLN A 724 12.31 -3.15 17.56
N ALA A 725 10.99 -3.25 17.79
CA ALA A 725 9.97 -2.81 16.83
C ALA A 725 9.63 -1.31 16.96
N VAL A 726 10.08 -0.64 18.03
CA VAL A 726 9.74 0.74 18.37
C VAL A 726 10.96 1.65 18.24
N VAL A 727 10.89 2.55 17.26
CA VAL A 727 11.83 3.66 17.08
C VAL A 727 11.19 4.92 17.65
N VAL A 728 11.95 5.79 18.31
CA VAL A 728 11.47 7.11 18.72
C VAL A 728 12.22 8.20 17.97
N SER A 729 11.46 9.04 17.25
CA SER A 729 11.99 10.21 16.55
C SER A 729 12.05 11.40 17.52
N ILE A 730 13.26 11.87 17.80
CA ILE A 730 13.50 13.05 18.64
C ILE A 730 13.93 14.20 17.73
N ASP A 731 13.22 15.33 17.84
CA ASP A 731 13.47 16.56 17.07
C ASP A 731 13.97 17.69 18.00
N PRO A 732 15.25 17.71 18.36
CA PRO A 732 15.84 18.72 19.22
C PRO A 732 16.27 19.98 18.46
N ARG A 733 16.24 21.10 19.18
CA ARG A 733 16.85 22.38 18.78
C ARG A 733 17.76 22.90 19.88
N ARG A 734 18.94 23.39 19.51
CA ARG A 734 19.93 23.92 20.44
C ARG A 734 19.43 25.22 21.10
N VAL A 735 19.67 25.33 22.40
CA VAL A 735 19.37 26.52 23.21
C VAL A 735 20.61 26.90 23.99
N TRP A 736 21.10 28.11 23.76
CA TRP A 736 22.28 28.67 24.41
C TRP A 736 21.99 29.09 25.85
N VAL A 737 22.97 28.91 26.74
CA VAL A 737 22.85 29.18 28.16
C VAL A 737 24.06 29.97 28.64
N ALA A 738 23.82 31.19 29.14
CA ALA A 738 24.86 32.04 29.71
C ALA A 738 25.37 31.49 31.06
N ASP A 739 24.45 31.07 31.93
CA ASP A 739 24.75 30.47 33.23
C ASP A 739 24.09 29.08 33.36
N PRO A 740 24.88 27.99 33.30
CA PRO A 740 24.40 26.62 33.49
C PRO A 740 23.56 26.42 34.75
N SER A 741 23.86 27.15 35.83
CA SER A 741 23.16 26.98 37.12
C SER A 741 21.71 27.47 37.09
N SER A 742 21.36 28.32 36.12
CA SER A 742 19.99 28.80 35.89
C SER A 742 19.15 27.87 35.00
N CYS A 743 19.76 26.86 34.37
CA CYS A 743 19.06 25.92 33.51
C CYS A 743 18.56 24.72 34.31
N LEU A 744 17.27 24.40 34.15
CA LEU A 744 16.67 23.22 34.78
C LEU A 744 17.06 21.90 34.07
N HIS A 745 17.59 21.99 32.87
CA HIS A 745 17.93 20.84 32.03
C HIS A 745 19.43 20.61 31.99
N ARG A 746 19.83 19.39 31.62
CA ARG A 746 21.24 19.06 31.45
C ARG A 746 21.88 19.95 30.38
N THR A 747 22.74 20.85 30.80
CA THR A 747 23.58 21.68 29.92
C THR A 747 24.92 21.03 29.69
N VAL A 748 25.50 21.29 28.52
CA VAL A 748 26.84 20.84 28.16
C VAL A 748 27.68 22.02 27.73
N ARG A 749 28.99 21.93 27.99
CA ARG A 749 29.94 22.91 27.49
C ARG A 749 30.19 22.64 26.02
N THR A 750 29.94 23.64 25.18
CA THR A 750 30.08 23.52 23.73
C THR A 750 31.47 23.94 23.26
N GLN A 751 31.93 23.36 22.16
CA GLN A 751 33.15 23.76 21.47
C GLN A 751 32.96 25.02 20.61
N GLN A 752 31.72 25.34 20.22
CA GLN A 752 31.39 26.49 19.38
C GLN A 752 30.58 27.50 20.20
N PRO A 753 31.17 28.63 20.63
CA PRO A 753 30.46 29.63 21.42
C PRO A 753 29.17 30.11 20.75
N GLY A 754 28.15 30.37 21.57
CA GLY A 754 26.88 30.92 21.10
C GLY A 754 27.01 32.35 20.56
N PRO A 755 25.95 32.89 19.93
CA PRO A 755 25.96 34.22 19.31
C PRO A 755 26.34 35.36 20.25
N GLN A 756 26.13 35.20 21.56
CA GLN A 756 26.50 36.18 22.60
C GLN A 756 27.71 35.74 23.43
N GLY A 757 28.46 34.74 22.96
CA GLY A 757 29.62 34.18 23.65
C GLY A 757 29.29 33.10 24.68
N GLU A 758 28.05 32.61 24.72
CA GLU A 758 27.62 31.54 25.63
C GLU A 758 28.48 30.29 25.44
N GLN A 759 29.00 29.75 26.53
CA GLN A 759 29.89 28.58 26.51
C GLN A 759 29.14 27.26 26.74
N HIS A 760 27.83 27.33 27.03
CA HIS A 760 27.02 26.18 27.34
C HIS A 760 25.73 26.19 26.52
N CYS A 761 25.20 25.00 26.26
CA CYS A 761 23.91 24.81 25.61
C CYS A 761 23.21 23.57 26.14
N TRP A 762 21.93 23.46 25.83
CA TRP A 762 21.16 22.22 25.91
C TRP A 762 20.32 22.09 24.65
N TRP A 763 19.63 20.96 24.49
CA TRP A 763 18.81 20.71 23.32
C TRP A 763 17.35 20.54 23.73
N GLN A 764 16.54 21.52 23.38
CA GLN A 764 15.11 21.53 23.64
C GLN A 764 14.39 20.60 22.67
N CYS A 765 13.62 19.64 23.18
CA CYS A 765 12.77 18.80 22.35
C CYS A 765 11.59 19.60 21.78
N THR A 766 11.16 19.21 20.59
CA THR A 766 10.00 19.80 19.93
C THR A 766 8.94 18.75 19.57
N VAL A 767 7.73 19.20 19.30
CA VAL A 767 6.60 18.39 18.82
C VAL A 767 5.96 19.05 17.59
N LYS A 768 5.00 18.35 16.98
CA LYS A 768 4.29 18.80 15.76
C LYS A 768 5.22 19.09 14.58
N GLY A 769 6.31 18.33 14.46
CA GLY A 769 7.33 18.49 13.42
C GLY A 769 8.13 19.77 13.60
N GLY A 770 8.82 19.94 14.72
CA GLY A 770 9.70 21.10 14.96
C GLY A 770 9.03 22.38 15.47
N ARG A 771 7.71 22.54 15.30
CA ARG A 771 7.02 23.82 15.46
C ARG A 771 6.73 24.25 16.90
N GLU A 772 6.67 23.31 17.83
CA GLU A 772 6.31 23.61 19.23
C GLU A 772 7.40 23.06 20.16
N GLY A 773 8.11 23.95 20.85
CA GLY A 773 9.10 23.57 21.85
C GLY A 773 8.45 23.08 23.14
N ARG A 774 9.05 22.07 23.76
CA ARG A 774 8.65 21.53 25.07
C ARG A 774 9.67 21.88 26.14
N ASN A 775 9.24 21.91 27.39
CA ASN A 775 10.15 22.09 28.51
C ASN A 775 10.79 20.75 28.89
N LEU A 776 11.46 20.12 27.93
CA LEU A 776 12.08 18.81 28.05
C LEU A 776 13.34 18.77 27.18
N GLY A 777 14.46 18.33 27.75
CA GLY A 777 15.71 18.18 27.01
C GLY A 777 15.82 16.85 26.25
N ALA A 778 16.67 16.82 25.23
CA ALA A 778 16.89 15.65 24.38
C ALA A 778 17.39 14.43 25.16
N VAL A 779 18.29 14.63 26.11
CA VAL A 779 18.83 13.57 26.97
C VAL A 779 17.75 13.02 27.89
N GLU A 780 16.99 13.92 28.53
CA GLU A 780 15.88 13.58 29.41
C GLU A 780 14.77 12.81 28.68
N LEU A 781 14.46 13.20 27.44
CA LEU A 781 13.52 12.48 26.60
C LEU A 781 14.05 11.09 26.23
N ALA A 782 15.31 11.00 25.78
CA ALA A 782 15.95 9.76 25.37
C ALA A 782 15.92 8.70 26.48
N GLN A 783 16.26 9.10 27.71
CA GLN A 783 16.22 8.21 28.89
C GLN A 783 14.79 7.77 29.22
N ALA A 784 13.83 8.71 29.17
CA ALA A 784 12.43 8.39 29.47
C ALA A 784 11.83 7.41 28.45
N VAL A 785 12.14 7.56 27.16
CA VAL A 785 11.59 6.66 26.13
C VAL A 785 12.27 5.30 26.11
N GLU A 786 13.56 5.22 26.46
CA GLU A 786 14.23 3.95 26.75
C GLU A 786 13.52 3.24 27.91
N GLU A 787 13.23 3.94 29.01
CA GLU A 787 12.51 3.38 30.14
C GLU A 787 11.14 2.86 29.70
N LEU A 788 10.39 3.61 28.89
CA LEU A 788 9.08 3.21 28.36
C LEU A 788 9.11 1.98 27.44
N GLY A 789 10.28 1.59 26.92
CA GLY A 789 10.46 0.39 26.10
C GLY A 789 10.81 0.64 24.63
N ALA A 790 11.23 1.85 24.26
CA ALA A 790 11.78 2.09 22.93
C ALA A 790 13.06 1.26 22.72
N GLY A 791 13.27 0.71 21.52
CA GLY A 791 14.46 -0.07 21.20
C GLY A 791 15.47 0.67 20.33
N GLU A 792 15.13 1.85 19.83
CA GLU A 792 16.03 2.65 18.99
C GLU A 792 15.59 4.12 18.98
N ILE A 793 16.56 5.05 18.93
CA ILE A 793 16.30 6.49 18.84
C ILE A 793 16.72 6.97 17.46
N LEU A 794 15.78 7.57 16.72
CA LEU A 794 16.06 8.39 15.55
C LEU A 794 16.30 9.83 16.03
N LEU A 795 17.57 10.23 16.13
CA LEU A 795 17.97 11.53 16.66
C LEU A 795 18.20 12.50 15.51
N ASN A 796 17.17 13.30 15.20
CA ASN A 796 17.27 14.40 14.25
C ASN A 796 17.97 15.60 14.90
N CYS A 797 18.20 16.64 14.11
CA CYS A 797 18.67 17.93 14.62
C CYS A 797 18.11 19.05 13.75
N ILE A 798 17.23 19.87 14.33
CA ILE A 798 16.53 20.95 13.61
C ILE A 798 17.54 21.95 13.03
N ASP A 799 18.60 22.27 13.80
CA ASP A 799 19.62 23.24 13.40
C ASP A 799 20.53 22.74 12.26
N LYS A 800 20.60 21.43 12.04
CA LYS A 800 21.41 20.79 10.99
C LYS A 800 20.60 20.32 9.78
N ASP A 801 19.29 20.36 9.87
CA ASP A 801 18.42 19.84 8.83
C ASP A 801 18.57 20.63 7.52
N GLY A 802 18.82 19.92 6.42
CA GLY A 802 19.10 20.54 5.11
C GLY A 802 20.42 21.31 4.99
N ALA A 803 21.23 21.44 6.04
CA ALA A 803 22.44 22.28 6.03
C ALA A 803 23.62 21.68 5.24
N GLY A 804 23.69 20.35 5.13
CA GLY A 804 24.73 19.63 4.38
C GLY A 804 26.16 19.81 4.91
N ASN A 805 26.34 20.29 6.15
CA ASN A 805 27.64 20.63 6.74
C ASN A 805 28.05 19.71 7.91
N GLY A 806 27.45 18.52 8.00
CA GLY A 806 27.76 17.50 9.01
C GLY A 806 26.66 17.41 10.08
N PHE A 807 26.65 16.27 10.76
CA PHE A 807 25.76 16.02 11.90
C PHE A 807 26.12 16.90 13.12
N ASP A 808 25.21 17.04 14.08
CA ASP A 808 25.53 17.65 15.38
C ASP A 808 26.21 16.61 16.28
N LEU A 809 27.55 16.57 16.23
CA LEU A 809 28.36 15.59 16.96
C LEU A 809 28.22 15.70 18.49
N GLU A 810 28.04 16.92 19.03
CA GLU A 810 27.88 17.14 20.48
C GLU A 810 26.55 16.55 20.95
N LEU A 811 25.46 16.82 20.21
CA LEU A 811 24.14 16.25 20.49
C LEU A 811 24.16 14.72 20.47
N ILE A 812 24.70 14.15 19.38
CA ILE A 812 24.70 12.71 19.17
C ILE A 812 25.54 12.03 20.24
N LYS A 813 26.69 12.60 20.59
CA LYS A 813 27.52 12.09 21.68
C LYS A 813 26.76 12.09 23.01
N GLU A 814 26.15 13.21 23.40
CA GLU A 814 25.47 13.33 24.69
C GLU A 814 24.27 12.38 24.82
N VAL A 815 23.48 12.23 23.76
CA VAL A 815 22.34 11.31 23.78
C VAL A 815 22.81 9.86 23.75
N SER A 816 23.76 9.50 22.87
CA SER A 816 24.26 8.11 22.77
C SER A 816 25.08 7.66 23.98
N ASP A 817 25.66 8.58 24.75
CA ASP A 817 26.30 8.27 26.03
C ASP A 817 25.28 8.13 27.19
N ALA A 818 24.08 8.70 27.05
CA ALA A 818 23.08 8.73 28.12
C ALA A 818 22.08 7.56 28.13
N VAL A 819 22.00 6.78 27.04
CA VAL A 819 21.10 5.63 26.89
C VAL A 819 21.85 4.35 26.54
N ASN A 820 21.19 3.20 26.73
CA ASN A 820 21.70 1.88 26.37
C ASN A 820 20.96 1.25 25.19
N ILE A 821 20.17 2.03 24.45
CA ILE A 821 19.54 1.62 23.19
C ILE A 821 20.25 2.27 21.98
N PRO A 822 20.25 1.62 20.80
CA PRO A 822 20.82 2.18 19.57
C PRO A 822 20.35 3.61 19.27
N VAL A 823 21.29 4.50 18.92
CA VAL A 823 21.01 5.86 18.44
C VAL A 823 21.40 5.98 16.96
N ILE A 824 20.45 6.42 16.15
CA ILE A 824 20.62 6.77 14.74
C ILE A 824 20.90 8.27 14.67
N ALA A 825 22.06 8.64 14.12
CA ALA A 825 22.38 10.03 13.80
C ALA A 825 21.62 10.48 12.53
N SER A 826 20.90 11.59 12.60
CA SER A 826 20.13 12.14 11.48
C SER A 826 20.32 13.67 11.40
N SER A 827 19.95 14.24 10.24
CA SER A 827 20.07 15.67 9.87
C SER A 827 21.51 16.20 9.74
N GLY A 828 21.86 16.73 8.56
CA GLY A 828 23.14 17.44 8.31
C GLY A 828 24.14 16.74 7.40
N ALA A 829 23.94 15.44 7.08
CA ALA A 829 24.80 14.72 6.14
C ALA A 829 24.88 15.42 4.77
N GLY A 830 26.08 15.45 4.19
CA GLY A 830 26.41 16.23 2.99
C GLY A 830 27.45 15.56 2.08
N LYS A 831 28.34 14.76 2.67
CA LYS A 831 29.44 14.05 2.00
C LYS A 831 29.78 12.77 2.80
N PRO A 832 30.47 11.77 2.20
CA PRO A 832 30.85 10.52 2.86
C PRO A 832 31.57 10.69 4.21
N GLU A 833 32.42 11.71 4.34
CA GLU A 833 33.23 11.97 5.53
C GLU A 833 32.37 12.22 6.77
N HIS A 834 31.18 12.84 6.61
CA HIS A 834 30.28 13.10 7.74
C HIS A 834 29.81 11.81 8.42
N PHE A 835 29.72 10.69 7.68
CA PHE A 835 29.38 9.38 8.24
C PHE A 835 30.54 8.81 9.06
N ALA A 836 31.76 8.88 8.55
CA ALA A 836 32.93 8.45 9.32
C ALA A 836 33.15 9.30 10.58
N GLU A 837 33.00 10.62 10.45
CA GLU A 837 33.12 11.57 11.57
C GLU A 837 32.15 11.23 12.71
N VAL A 838 30.89 10.95 12.42
CA VAL A 838 29.92 10.64 13.48
C VAL A 838 30.22 9.32 14.20
N PHE A 839 30.70 8.29 13.48
CA PHE A 839 31.05 7.01 14.10
C PHE A 839 32.37 7.04 14.87
N HIS A 840 33.31 7.92 14.53
CA HIS A 840 34.54 8.11 15.30
C HIS A 840 34.34 8.94 16.56
N ASN A 841 33.40 9.89 16.54
CA ASN A 841 33.23 10.87 17.63
C ASN A 841 32.04 10.58 18.55
N SER A 842 31.27 9.51 18.31
CA SER A 842 30.11 9.16 19.11
C SER A 842 29.86 7.65 19.18
N ARG A 843 28.89 7.23 20.02
CA ARG A 843 28.41 5.85 20.09
C ARG A 843 27.25 5.55 19.14
N ALA A 844 27.02 6.39 18.13
CA ALA A 844 25.96 6.18 17.15
C ALA A 844 26.03 4.76 16.54
N ALA A 845 24.90 4.08 16.50
CA ALA A 845 24.77 2.74 15.92
C ALA A 845 24.52 2.77 14.41
N ALA A 846 23.94 3.88 13.93
CA ALA A 846 23.63 4.10 12.53
C ALA A 846 23.68 5.60 12.20
N ALA A 847 23.71 5.90 10.90
CA ALA A 847 23.58 7.24 10.37
C ALA A 847 22.57 7.24 9.22
N LEU A 848 21.68 8.22 9.23
CA LEU A 848 20.57 8.37 8.29
C LEU A 848 20.78 9.62 7.44
N ALA A 849 20.52 9.48 6.14
CA ALA A 849 20.40 10.63 5.26
C ALA A 849 19.23 10.46 4.28
N ALA A 850 18.66 11.61 3.87
CA ALA A 850 17.56 11.67 2.92
C ALA A 850 18.00 12.39 1.64
N GLY A 851 18.14 13.73 1.71
CA GLY A 851 18.33 14.59 0.54
C GLY A 851 19.51 14.22 -0.37
N ILE A 852 20.68 13.88 0.19
CA ILE A 852 21.90 13.59 -0.58
C ILE A 852 21.79 12.32 -1.41
N PHE A 853 21.15 11.27 -0.89
CA PHE A 853 20.91 10.01 -1.60
C PHE A 853 19.80 10.17 -2.62
N HIS A 854 18.79 10.92 -2.23
CA HIS A 854 17.65 11.22 -3.08
C HIS A 854 18.09 11.93 -4.37
N ARG A 855 18.92 12.99 -4.23
CA ARG A 855 19.47 13.81 -5.32
C ARG A 855 20.68 13.20 -6.02
N ARG A 856 21.17 12.04 -5.57
CA ARG A 856 22.39 11.37 -6.06
C ARG A 856 23.64 12.28 -6.00
N GLU A 857 23.68 13.15 -4.99
CA GLU A 857 24.86 13.98 -4.71
C GLU A 857 25.98 13.13 -4.10
N VAL A 858 25.58 12.13 -3.31
CA VAL A 858 26.45 11.15 -2.67
C VAL A 858 25.81 9.78 -2.88
N SER A 859 26.57 8.78 -3.32
CA SER A 859 26.07 7.40 -3.39
C SER A 859 26.23 6.69 -2.04
N ILE A 860 25.36 5.72 -1.76
CA ILE A 860 25.45 4.91 -0.53
C ILE A 860 26.72 4.03 -0.56
N ASP A 861 27.10 3.54 -1.74
CA ASP A 861 28.33 2.79 -1.94
C ASP A 861 29.58 3.63 -1.61
N ASP A 862 29.65 4.89 -2.04
CA ASP A 862 30.78 5.78 -1.70
C ASP A 862 30.87 6.02 -0.19
N VAL A 863 29.73 6.18 0.49
CA VAL A 863 29.67 6.28 1.96
C VAL A 863 30.25 5.02 2.60
N LYS A 864 29.81 3.83 2.15
CA LYS A 864 30.27 2.57 2.71
C LYS A 864 31.73 2.27 2.41
N LEU A 865 32.21 2.62 1.22
CA LEU A 865 33.60 2.50 0.83
C LEU A 865 34.48 3.39 1.71
N HIS A 866 34.11 4.67 1.85
CA HIS A 866 34.84 5.60 2.71
C HIS A 866 34.87 5.14 4.18
N MET A 867 33.73 4.68 4.71
CA MET A 867 33.66 4.11 6.06
C MET A 867 34.59 2.90 6.20
N ALA A 868 34.62 1.99 5.22
CA ALA A 868 35.50 0.83 5.24
C ALA A 868 36.99 1.23 5.18
N GLU A 869 37.35 2.25 4.39
CA GLU A 869 38.70 2.82 4.33
C GLU A 869 39.15 3.43 5.67
N GLN A 870 38.21 3.97 6.45
CA GLN A 870 38.44 4.46 7.82
C GLN A 870 38.39 3.35 8.88
N GLY A 871 38.30 2.08 8.47
CA GLY A 871 38.27 0.92 9.38
C GLY A 871 36.93 0.72 10.09
N ILE A 872 35.86 1.38 9.65
CA ILE A 872 34.51 1.21 10.21
C ILE A 872 33.85 0.00 9.52
N PRO A 873 33.35 -1.00 10.27
CA PRO A 873 32.67 -2.16 9.67
C PRO A 873 31.39 -1.75 8.93
N THR A 874 31.24 -2.17 7.67
CA THR A 874 30.08 -1.89 6.80
C THR A 874 29.54 -3.16 6.16
N ARG A 875 28.25 -3.20 5.79
CA ARG A 875 27.73 -4.30 4.96
C ARG A 875 28.25 -4.16 3.52
N THR A 876 28.97 -5.17 3.06
CA THR A 876 29.51 -5.27 1.69
C THR A 876 28.62 -6.17 0.81
N GLY A 877 28.32 -5.70 -0.40
CA GLY A 877 27.42 -6.37 -1.36
C GLY A 877 25.95 -6.20 -1.00
#